data_AF-Q9H158-F1
#
_entry.id   AF-Q9H158-F1
#
_cell.length_a   1.000
_cell.length_b   1.000
_cell.length_c   1.000
_cell.angle_alpha   90.00
_cell.angle_beta   90.00
_cell.angle_gamma   90.00
#
_symmetry.space_group_name_H-M   'P 1'
#
loop_
_entity.id
_entity.type
_entity.pdbx_description
1 polymer ?
#
loop_
_entity_poly.entity_id
_entity_poly.type
_entity_poly.pdbx_seq_one_letter_code
_entity_poly.pdbx_strand_id
1 'polypeptide(L)'
;MVGCGVAVLCLWVSCGAAAGQLEYSVPEETERGVAVGNLSADLRLPAAAMSSRNFRFLSSHRELYFGVDLPSGNLVVREPADREQLCRAKAACVLTYDLVLEDPLELHKIRIHVLDTNDNSPLFPAGDVQLHIPEFLTPGARFTLPNAQDDDEGSNGILSYSLSPSQHFRLDMGSRVDGSEYPELVLEKALDREQRATHLLVLTARDGGLPARSGDAQVTIIVVDTNDNAPVFERSVYRTKVPETAPNGTVLFRVQALDPDEGSNGEVQYSLSNSTQAELRHRFHVHPKSGEVQVAASLGPPETLLEAYIEARDEGVFGLASTAKLLVEVTDVNDHAPELDFLTLSNPVPEDAAPGTVIALFSVKDEDLDSNGRVICGMSSAGPFQLTASFDNYYSLLIDGPLDREQISEYQVLITASDSGSPPLSTRRTITVSVADVNDNTPNFPQPQQELFVAENNGPGASLGRVFAQDPDLGKNGLVSYELLDVISEGPSASSLLAVESSSGAITAKTSFDFEQLRGFHFQVEGRDGGIPPRSATVTINLFVVDRNDNYPVILFPLPRNGSVPVEIVPRSARTGHLVTKVVAEDADSGSNAWLSYHISRASDSSLFRISANIGELRTARLVLPTDAVKQRVVVVVRDHGDPPLSSSVTLGVLLSNSVPQLLPDFEDVWEPGGQLSAQNLYLVIALACISFLFLGCLLFFVCTKLHQSPGCCAQSCCRSTEDLRYGSKMVSNPCMTSATIDVTTVERLSQTYLYRASLGLGSDNNSLLLRGEYNAADLRNLATGVGLNLPISCIQIRNRKGDHANVNAMPRQPNPDWRYSASLRAGMHSSVHLEEAGILRAGPGGPDQQWPTVSSATPEPEAGEVSPPVGAGVNSNSWTFKYGPGNPKQSGPGELPDKFIIPGSPAIISIRQEPTNSQIDKSDFITFGKKEETKKKKKKKKGNKTQEKKEKGNSTTDNSDQ
;
A
#
# COMPACT_ATOMS: atom_id res chain seq x y z
N MET A 1 86.20 33.54 -70.20
CA MET A 1 86.75 34.06 -71.47
C MET A 1 86.52 35.56 -71.50
N VAL A 2 87.47 36.34 -72.04
CA VAL A 2 87.59 37.81 -71.82
C VAL A 2 87.91 38.11 -70.34
N GLY A 3 88.93 38.88 -69.97
CA GLY A 3 89.97 39.53 -70.78
C GLY A 3 89.83 41.05 -70.82
N CYS A 4 90.02 41.71 -69.68
CA CYS A 4 90.12 43.17 -69.57
C CYS A 4 91.26 43.52 -68.62
N GLY A 5 92.31 44.15 -69.15
CA GLY A 5 93.36 44.76 -68.32
C GLY A 5 92.88 46.12 -67.83
N VAL A 6 92.90 46.34 -66.51
CA VAL A 6 92.63 47.66 -65.92
C VAL A 6 93.91 48.49 -66.00
N ALA A 7 93.85 49.65 -66.65
CA ALA A 7 95.02 50.52 -66.81
C ALA A 7 95.28 51.31 -65.52
N VAL A 8 96.51 51.23 -64.99
CA VAL A 8 96.96 52.04 -63.85
C VAL A 8 97.05 53.51 -64.28
N LEU A 9 96.20 54.35 -63.70
CA LEU A 9 96.02 55.75 -64.11
C LEU A 9 96.90 56.70 -63.29
N CYS A 10 98.18 56.81 -63.66
CA CYS A 10 99.15 57.68 -62.99
C CYS A 10 98.87 59.18 -63.23
N LEU A 11 98.10 59.80 -62.33
CA LEU A 11 97.96 61.25 -62.20
C LEU A 11 98.87 61.77 -61.08
N TRP A 12 100.04 62.32 -61.43
CA TRP A 12 100.85 63.13 -60.51
C TRP A 12 101.22 64.49 -61.11
N VAL A 13 101.07 65.52 -60.29
CA VAL A 13 101.18 66.93 -60.68
C VAL A 13 102.62 67.45 -60.52
N SER A 14 102.93 68.52 -61.24
CA SER A 14 104.27 69.05 -61.45
C SER A 14 105.00 69.60 -60.20
N CYS A 15 106.17 69.03 -59.95
CA CYS A 15 107.42 69.71 -59.53
C CYS A 15 107.41 70.57 -58.24
N GLY A 16 107.95 70.00 -57.16
CA GLY A 16 108.52 70.73 -56.02
C GLY A 16 109.59 69.86 -55.35
N ALA A 17 110.83 70.36 -55.19
CA ALA A 17 111.96 69.53 -54.81
C ALA A 17 112.19 69.48 -53.28
N ALA A 18 111.83 68.35 -52.66
CA ALA A 18 112.24 67.94 -51.32
C ALA A 18 112.48 66.41 -51.32
N ALA A 19 113.20 65.88 -50.32
CA ALA A 19 113.54 64.46 -50.27
C ALA A 19 112.29 63.58 -50.11
N GLY A 20 111.92 62.87 -51.18
CA GLY A 20 110.72 62.04 -51.24
C GLY A 20 110.92 60.68 -50.59
N GLN A 21 109.92 60.24 -49.83
CA GLN A 21 109.84 58.89 -49.26
C GLN A 21 109.21 57.94 -50.29
N LEU A 22 109.68 56.69 -50.37
CA LEU A 22 109.20 55.72 -51.35
C LEU A 22 107.96 55.00 -50.81
N GLU A 23 106.88 54.96 -51.58
CA GLU A 23 105.64 54.26 -51.22
C GLU A 23 105.17 53.41 -52.40
N TYR A 24 104.88 52.13 -52.13
CA TYR A 24 104.29 51.19 -53.08
C TYR A 24 103.04 50.54 -52.46
N SER A 25 102.19 49.96 -53.31
CA SER A 25 101.01 49.20 -52.88
C SER A 25 100.91 47.89 -53.65
N VAL A 26 100.42 46.84 -53.00
CA VAL A 26 100.34 45.49 -53.53
C VAL A 26 99.19 44.75 -52.83
N PRO A 27 98.35 43.96 -53.55
CA PRO A 27 97.38 43.09 -52.89
C PRO A 27 98.06 42.08 -51.98
N GLU A 28 97.38 41.68 -50.91
CA GLU A 28 97.73 40.44 -50.22
C GLU A 28 97.62 39.20 -51.12
N GLU A 29 98.16 38.09 -50.65
CA GLU A 29 98.26 36.81 -51.37
C GLU A 29 98.78 36.88 -52.82
N THR A 30 99.44 37.98 -53.17
CA THR A 30 100.07 38.16 -54.48
C THR A 30 101.15 37.10 -54.70
N GLU A 31 101.11 36.45 -55.87
CA GLU A 31 102.02 35.36 -56.21
C GLU A 31 103.51 35.74 -56.06
N ARG A 32 104.28 34.79 -55.51
CA ARG A 32 105.72 34.90 -55.32
C ARG A 32 106.44 35.15 -56.64
N GLY A 33 107.24 36.21 -56.68
CA GLY A 33 108.02 36.65 -57.85
C GLY A 33 107.39 37.77 -58.67
N VAL A 34 106.15 38.18 -58.37
CA VAL A 34 105.51 39.35 -59.00
C VAL A 34 106.31 40.62 -58.67
N ALA A 35 106.52 41.47 -59.67
CA ALA A 35 107.18 42.77 -59.52
C ALA A 35 106.17 43.84 -59.10
N VAL A 36 106.43 44.49 -57.96
CA VAL A 36 105.58 45.52 -57.35
C VAL A 36 105.89 46.92 -57.91
N GLY A 37 107.15 47.19 -58.29
CA GLY A 37 107.56 48.48 -58.85
C GLY A 37 109.05 48.57 -59.14
N ASN A 38 109.49 49.54 -59.96
CA ASN A 38 110.90 49.69 -60.33
C ASN A 38 111.66 50.64 -59.40
N LEU A 39 112.15 50.08 -58.29
CA LEU A 39 112.90 50.78 -57.28
C LEU A 39 114.13 51.53 -57.82
N SER A 40 114.77 51.02 -58.88
CA SER A 40 115.92 51.71 -59.51
C SER A 40 115.51 53.01 -60.23
N ALA A 41 114.40 52.99 -60.98
CA ALA A 41 113.86 54.16 -61.66
C ALA A 41 113.41 55.23 -60.66
N ASP A 42 112.72 54.84 -59.59
CA ASP A 42 112.18 55.76 -58.59
C ASP A 42 113.29 56.39 -57.72
N LEU A 43 114.35 55.63 -57.39
CA LEU A 43 115.59 56.17 -56.81
C LEU A 43 116.45 56.98 -57.81
N ARG A 44 116.08 57.01 -59.09
CA ARG A 44 116.84 57.64 -60.20
C ARG A 44 118.25 57.08 -60.38
N LEU A 45 118.45 55.81 -60.03
CA LEU A 45 119.71 55.08 -60.17
C LEU A 45 119.56 54.06 -61.31
N PRO A 46 120.49 53.98 -62.27
CA PRO A 46 120.48 52.85 -63.21
C PRO A 46 120.70 51.54 -62.42
N ALA A 47 120.02 50.45 -62.76
CA ALA A 47 120.09 49.19 -61.99
C ALA A 47 121.54 48.67 -61.75
N ALA A 48 122.46 48.90 -62.70
CA ALA A 48 123.88 48.60 -62.54
C ALA A 48 124.57 49.38 -61.39
N ALA A 49 124.06 50.55 -61.00
CA ALA A 49 124.52 51.30 -59.84
C ALA A 49 124.13 50.64 -58.51
N MET A 50 122.96 50.00 -58.41
CA MET A 50 122.58 49.25 -57.19
C MET A 50 123.56 48.09 -56.93
N SER A 51 123.88 47.34 -57.99
CA SER A 51 124.83 46.21 -57.92
C SER A 51 126.27 46.63 -57.62
N SER A 52 126.66 47.87 -57.92
CA SER A 52 128.02 48.38 -57.67
C SER A 52 128.16 49.20 -56.39
N ARG A 53 127.06 49.72 -55.82
CA ARG A 53 127.01 50.50 -54.57
C ARG A 53 126.59 49.67 -53.34
N ASN A 54 126.91 48.38 -53.32
CA ASN A 54 126.66 47.45 -52.20
C ASN A 54 125.24 47.56 -51.61
N PHE A 55 124.22 47.63 -52.48
CA PHE A 55 122.82 47.87 -52.08
C PHE A 55 122.31 46.84 -51.07
N ARG A 56 121.67 47.29 -50.00
CA ARG A 56 121.08 46.44 -48.95
C ARG A 56 119.61 46.80 -48.74
N PHE A 57 118.76 45.78 -48.67
CA PHE A 57 117.33 45.87 -48.38
C PHE A 57 117.08 45.27 -47.00
N LEU A 58 116.70 46.10 -46.02
CA LEU A 58 116.59 45.71 -44.60
C LEU A 58 115.14 45.77 -44.12
N SER A 59 114.68 44.72 -43.45
CA SER A 59 113.34 44.64 -42.85
C SER A 59 113.37 44.91 -41.35
N SER A 60 112.30 45.52 -40.82
CA SER A 60 112.01 45.54 -39.39
C SER A 60 111.29 44.27 -38.91
N HIS A 61 110.76 43.47 -39.84
CA HIS A 61 110.07 42.20 -39.60
C HIS A 61 111.05 41.02 -39.73
N ARG A 62 110.82 39.92 -38.99
CA ARG A 62 111.64 38.69 -39.10
C ARG A 62 111.57 38.06 -40.48
N GLU A 63 110.40 38.14 -41.10
CA GLU A 63 110.14 37.62 -42.45
C GLU A 63 110.25 38.75 -43.48
N LEU A 64 110.65 38.35 -44.68
CA LEU A 64 110.95 39.24 -45.80
C LEU A 64 109.94 38.94 -46.92
N TYR A 65 108.70 39.41 -46.75
CA TYR A 65 107.63 39.30 -47.76
C TYR A 65 108.02 39.96 -49.09
N PHE A 66 108.89 40.98 -49.04
CA PHE A 66 109.42 41.66 -50.22
C PHE A 66 110.95 41.56 -50.30
N GLY A 67 111.47 41.63 -51.52
CA GLY A 67 112.90 41.72 -51.83
C GLY A 67 113.14 42.56 -53.10
N VAL A 68 114.39 42.66 -53.54
CA VAL A 68 114.76 43.43 -54.74
C VAL A 68 115.58 42.57 -55.69
N ASP A 69 115.13 42.49 -56.94
CA ASP A 69 115.87 41.85 -58.02
C ASP A 69 116.92 42.82 -58.58
N LEU A 70 118.16 42.70 -58.10
CA LEU A 70 119.27 43.61 -58.44
C LEU A 70 119.55 43.76 -59.96
N PRO A 71 119.40 42.74 -60.82
CA PRO A 71 119.58 42.87 -62.27
C PRO A 71 118.54 43.77 -62.95
N SER A 72 117.26 43.69 -62.55
CA SER A 72 116.19 44.52 -63.13
C SER A 72 115.91 45.82 -62.37
N GLY A 73 116.36 45.91 -61.12
CA GLY A 73 116.08 47.03 -60.23
C GLY A 73 114.66 47.06 -59.68
N ASN A 74 113.91 45.94 -59.78
CA ASN A 74 112.52 45.85 -59.34
C ASN A 74 112.39 45.36 -57.89
N LEU A 75 111.43 45.94 -57.17
CA LEU A 75 110.86 45.39 -55.94
C LEU A 75 109.97 44.19 -56.31
N VAL A 76 110.16 43.04 -55.65
CA VAL A 76 109.46 41.78 -55.95
C VAL A 76 108.89 41.12 -54.70
N VAL A 77 107.75 40.44 -54.84
CA VAL A 77 107.18 39.58 -53.80
C VAL A 77 108.08 38.35 -53.62
N ARG A 78 108.44 38.04 -52.38
CA ARG A 78 109.32 36.93 -52.00
C ARG A 78 108.56 35.79 -51.33
N GLU A 79 107.60 36.10 -50.47
CA GLU A 79 106.58 35.19 -49.94
C GLU A 79 105.26 35.97 -49.90
N PRO A 80 104.08 35.32 -50.04
CA PRO A 80 102.77 35.96 -49.86
C PRO A 80 102.63 36.60 -48.47
N ALA A 81 101.72 37.58 -48.36
CA ALA A 81 101.53 38.39 -47.17
C ALA A 81 100.04 38.58 -46.85
N ASP A 82 99.51 37.65 -46.07
CA ASP A 82 98.22 37.63 -45.37
C ASP A 82 98.03 38.86 -44.46
N ARG A 83 97.03 39.71 -44.77
CA ARG A 83 96.78 40.99 -44.09
C ARG A 83 96.09 40.78 -42.74
N GLU A 84 95.19 39.82 -42.63
CA GLU A 84 94.42 39.53 -41.42
C GLU A 84 95.38 39.08 -40.30
N GLN A 85 96.36 38.24 -40.62
CA GLN A 85 97.39 37.76 -39.71
C GLN A 85 98.40 38.87 -39.33
N LEU A 86 98.87 39.66 -40.30
CA LEU A 86 99.86 40.73 -40.08
C LEU A 86 99.28 41.96 -39.37
N CYS A 87 98.03 42.30 -39.68
CA CYS A 87 97.44 43.58 -39.38
C CYS A 87 96.09 43.50 -38.64
N ARG A 88 95.24 42.49 -38.90
CA ARG A 88 93.89 42.38 -38.34
C ARG A 88 93.08 43.66 -38.61
N ALA A 89 92.22 44.07 -37.67
CA ALA A 89 91.47 45.33 -37.68
C ALA A 89 92.33 46.63 -37.54
N LYS A 90 93.50 46.71 -38.19
CA LYS A 90 94.25 47.97 -38.37
C LYS A 90 93.89 48.59 -39.72
N ALA A 91 93.35 49.81 -39.70
CA ALA A 91 92.88 50.56 -40.87
C ALA A 91 93.95 51.00 -41.91
N ALA A 92 95.12 50.35 -41.93
CA ALA A 92 96.18 50.50 -42.92
C ALA A 92 97.29 49.47 -42.65
N CYS A 93 97.41 48.43 -43.48
CA CYS A 93 98.49 47.46 -43.37
C CYS A 93 99.75 47.94 -44.12
N VAL A 94 100.75 48.44 -43.38
CA VAL A 94 101.97 49.05 -43.96
C VAL A 94 103.23 48.42 -43.39
N LEU A 95 103.99 47.73 -44.24
CA LEU A 95 105.31 47.19 -43.91
C LEU A 95 106.39 48.22 -44.25
N THR A 96 107.42 48.33 -43.40
CA THR A 96 108.51 49.29 -43.61
C THR A 96 109.87 48.61 -43.72
N TYR A 97 110.59 48.98 -44.77
CA TYR A 97 111.95 48.54 -45.04
C TYR A 97 112.86 49.76 -45.18
N ASP A 98 114.14 49.57 -44.92
CA ASP A 98 115.18 50.60 -45.03
C ASP A 98 116.20 50.16 -46.09
N LEU A 99 116.57 51.11 -46.96
CA LEU A 99 117.41 50.89 -48.14
C LEU A 99 118.76 51.57 -47.92
N VAL A 100 119.85 50.81 -48.02
CA VAL A 100 121.22 51.34 -47.85
C VAL A 100 121.97 51.22 -49.17
N LEU A 101 122.63 52.30 -49.60
CA LEU A 101 123.66 52.27 -50.65
C LEU A 101 124.95 52.86 -50.11
N GLU A 102 126.09 52.37 -50.59
CA GLU A 102 127.42 52.84 -50.24
C GLU A 102 128.05 53.66 -51.39
N ASP A 103 129.14 54.36 -51.10
CA ASP A 103 129.92 55.21 -52.02
C ASP A 103 129.11 56.10 -53.00
N PRO A 104 128.54 57.23 -52.52
CA PRO A 104 128.48 57.70 -51.13
C PRO A 104 127.45 56.92 -50.29
N LEU A 105 127.49 57.05 -48.96
CA LEU A 105 126.47 56.44 -48.11
C LEU A 105 125.13 57.16 -48.27
N GLU A 106 124.10 56.45 -48.74
CA GLU A 106 122.72 56.90 -48.83
C GLU A 106 121.79 55.96 -48.05
N LEU A 107 120.79 56.56 -47.39
CA LEU A 107 119.73 55.85 -46.68
C LEU A 107 118.38 56.34 -47.20
N HIS A 108 117.57 55.45 -47.75
CA HIS A 108 116.20 55.74 -48.21
C HIS A 108 115.20 54.85 -47.46
N LYS A 109 114.01 55.36 -47.15
CA LYS A 109 112.96 54.59 -46.47
C LYS A 109 111.81 54.29 -47.43
N ILE A 110 111.39 53.03 -47.44
CA ILE A 110 110.31 52.51 -48.29
C ILE A 110 109.17 51.98 -47.43
N ARG A 111 107.93 52.28 -47.84
CA ARG A 111 106.68 51.82 -47.24
C ARG A 111 105.94 50.98 -48.28
N ILE A 112 105.50 49.79 -47.90
CA ILE A 112 104.74 48.90 -48.78
C ILE A 112 103.38 48.69 -48.12
N HIS A 113 102.34 49.16 -48.80
CA HIS A 113 100.95 49.03 -48.37
C HIS A 113 100.42 47.69 -48.89
N VAL A 114 100.12 46.78 -47.98
CA VAL A 114 99.38 45.55 -48.29
C VAL A 114 97.90 45.94 -48.40
N LEU A 115 97.29 45.63 -49.54
CA LEU A 115 95.91 45.98 -49.86
C LEU A 115 95.01 44.76 -49.66
N ASP A 116 93.89 45.02 -49.00
CA ASP A 116 92.85 44.04 -48.68
C ASP A 116 92.25 43.37 -49.92
N THR A 117 92.01 42.05 -49.84
CA THR A 117 91.37 41.22 -50.88
C THR A 117 90.26 40.37 -50.24
N ASN A 118 89.16 40.15 -50.97
CA ASN A 118 87.93 39.54 -50.43
C ASN A 118 88.05 37.99 -50.27
N ASP A 119 88.97 37.58 -49.41
CA ASP A 119 89.51 36.25 -49.24
C ASP A 119 88.78 35.45 -48.13
N ASN A 120 88.17 36.13 -47.15
CA ASN A 120 87.29 35.54 -46.14
C ASN A 120 85.82 35.55 -46.60
N SER A 121 84.90 35.15 -45.71
CA SER A 121 83.46 35.06 -45.99
C SER A 121 82.66 35.33 -44.72
N PRO A 122 81.43 35.89 -44.83
CA PRO A 122 80.57 36.07 -43.67
C PRO A 122 80.28 34.76 -42.95
N LEU A 123 80.54 34.69 -41.65
CA LEU A 123 80.31 33.51 -40.80
C LEU A 123 79.45 33.88 -39.59
N PHE A 124 78.44 33.06 -39.25
CA PHE A 124 77.66 33.22 -38.01
C PHE A 124 78.27 32.40 -36.86
N PRO A 125 78.96 33.00 -35.87
CA PRO A 125 79.65 32.24 -34.83
C PRO A 125 78.71 31.54 -33.83
N ALA A 126 77.44 31.96 -33.80
CA ALA A 126 76.39 31.35 -32.98
C ALA A 126 75.77 30.09 -33.62
N GLY A 127 75.96 29.86 -34.92
CA GLY A 127 75.26 28.83 -35.67
C GLY A 127 73.77 29.11 -35.84
N ASP A 128 72.98 28.04 -35.97
CA ASP A 128 71.52 28.10 -36.15
C ASP A 128 70.80 28.59 -34.88
N VAL A 129 69.69 29.31 -35.07
CA VAL A 129 68.93 29.98 -34.01
C VAL A 129 67.58 29.30 -33.82
N GLN A 130 67.20 29.05 -32.56
CA GLN A 130 65.85 28.64 -32.19
C GLN A 130 65.16 29.75 -31.40
N LEU A 131 64.00 30.22 -31.88
CA LEU A 131 63.17 31.21 -31.22
C LEU A 131 61.82 30.58 -30.83
N HIS A 132 61.40 30.82 -29.58
CA HIS A 132 60.07 30.48 -29.09
C HIS A 132 59.23 31.76 -29.04
N ILE A 133 58.19 31.85 -29.87
CA ILE A 133 57.40 33.06 -30.06
C ILE A 133 55.92 32.73 -29.81
N PRO A 134 55.28 33.23 -28.74
CA PRO A 134 53.85 32.98 -28.50
C PRO A 134 52.97 33.77 -29.46
N GLU A 135 51.83 33.19 -29.84
CA GLU A 135 51.03 33.72 -30.96
C GLU A 135 50.20 34.97 -30.65
N PHE A 136 49.86 35.20 -29.37
CA PHE A 136 49.16 36.42 -28.94
C PHE A 136 49.93 37.73 -29.22
N LEU A 137 51.19 37.65 -29.66
CA LEU A 137 52.01 38.81 -29.95
C LEU A 137 51.51 39.58 -31.18
N THR A 138 51.17 40.83 -30.96
CA THR A 138 50.75 41.76 -32.01
C THR A 138 51.88 42.01 -33.03
N PRO A 139 51.56 42.17 -34.33
CA PRO A 139 52.50 42.66 -35.32
C PRO A 139 53.25 43.91 -34.88
N GLY A 140 54.55 43.94 -35.14
CA GLY A 140 55.51 44.94 -34.65
C GLY A 140 56.45 44.45 -33.56
N ALA A 141 56.23 43.24 -32.99
CA ALA A 141 57.19 42.59 -32.10
C ALA A 141 58.56 42.38 -32.79
N ARG A 142 59.66 42.64 -32.08
CA ARG A 142 61.05 42.61 -32.60
C ARG A 142 61.89 41.61 -31.79
N PHE A 143 62.70 40.79 -32.45
CA PHE A 143 63.56 39.77 -31.85
C PHE A 143 64.98 39.88 -32.41
N THR A 144 65.99 39.90 -31.54
CA THR A 144 67.40 40.02 -31.96
C THR A 144 67.91 38.73 -32.60
N LEU A 145 68.54 38.85 -33.78
CA LEU A 145 69.25 37.75 -34.44
C LEU A 145 70.78 37.90 -34.25
N PRO A 146 71.57 36.83 -34.39
CA PRO A 146 73.03 36.91 -34.28
C PRO A 146 73.63 37.73 -35.43
N ASN A 147 74.68 38.49 -35.14
CA ASN A 147 75.55 39.06 -36.16
C ASN A 147 76.41 37.95 -36.81
N ALA A 148 76.65 38.07 -38.11
CA ALA A 148 77.79 37.44 -38.75
C ALA A 148 79.07 38.25 -38.47
N GLN A 149 80.21 37.61 -38.71
CA GLN A 149 81.55 38.20 -38.65
C GLN A 149 82.23 37.96 -40.00
N ASP A 150 83.07 38.92 -40.41
CA ASP A 150 83.98 38.82 -41.53
C ASP A 150 85.30 39.48 -41.10
N ASP A 151 86.43 38.95 -41.56
CA ASP A 151 87.77 39.41 -41.14
C ASP A 151 88.41 40.39 -42.15
N ASP A 152 87.88 40.45 -43.39
CA ASP A 152 88.24 41.38 -44.46
C ASP A 152 87.96 42.86 -44.06
N GLU A 153 88.62 43.83 -44.70
CA GLU A 153 88.54 45.28 -44.42
C GLU A 153 87.70 46.08 -45.43
N GLY A 154 87.18 47.22 -44.99
CA GLY A 154 86.67 48.25 -45.89
C GLY A 154 85.41 47.82 -46.63
N SER A 155 85.44 47.77 -47.96
CA SER A 155 84.31 47.28 -48.76
C SER A 155 84.05 45.80 -48.60
N ASN A 156 85.09 45.02 -48.30
CA ASN A 156 85.02 43.58 -48.29
C ASN A 156 84.35 43.14 -46.97
N GLY A 157 84.84 43.59 -45.82
CA GLY A 157 84.17 43.39 -44.51
C GLY A 157 82.79 44.06 -44.28
N ILE A 158 82.20 44.77 -45.26
CA ILE A 158 80.86 45.38 -45.09
C ILE A 158 79.76 44.33 -45.30
N LEU A 159 79.12 43.95 -44.20
CA LEU A 159 78.04 42.97 -44.16
C LEU A 159 76.67 43.58 -44.48
N SER A 160 75.98 42.97 -45.43
CA SER A 160 74.56 43.16 -45.73
C SER A 160 73.77 41.90 -45.34
N TYR A 161 72.64 42.07 -44.66
CA TYR A 161 71.81 40.96 -44.18
C TYR A 161 70.52 40.84 -45.00
N SER A 162 70.09 39.60 -45.24
CA SER A 162 68.82 39.28 -45.90
C SER A 162 68.18 38.05 -45.29
N LEU A 163 66.85 37.92 -45.42
CA LEU A 163 66.05 36.86 -44.83
C LEU A 163 65.25 36.15 -45.93
N SER A 164 65.15 34.83 -45.84
CA SER A 164 64.32 34.01 -46.73
C SER A 164 62.85 34.50 -46.77
N PRO A 165 62.19 34.55 -47.95
CA PRO A 165 60.83 35.07 -48.07
C PRO A 165 59.82 34.44 -47.10
N SER A 166 59.13 35.29 -46.35
CA SER A 166 58.12 34.90 -45.35
C SER A 166 56.90 35.80 -45.45
N GLN A 167 55.76 35.33 -44.93
CA GLN A 167 54.52 36.12 -44.83
C GLN A 167 54.28 36.72 -43.45
N HIS A 168 54.98 36.23 -42.41
CA HIS A 168 54.77 36.64 -41.01
C HIS A 168 55.96 37.39 -40.44
N PHE A 169 57.13 37.30 -41.09
CA PHE A 169 58.38 37.85 -40.58
C PHE A 169 59.12 38.62 -41.66
N ARG A 170 59.59 39.81 -41.32
CA ARG A 170 60.54 40.59 -42.12
C ARG A 170 61.82 40.82 -41.34
N LEU A 171 62.89 41.16 -42.06
CA LEU A 171 64.11 41.67 -41.44
C LEU A 171 63.99 43.19 -41.21
N ASP A 172 64.70 43.66 -40.20
CA ASP A 172 64.94 45.07 -39.88
C ASP A 172 66.38 45.19 -39.33
N MET A 173 66.97 46.38 -39.36
CA MET A 173 68.32 46.60 -38.84
C MET A 173 68.26 47.50 -37.62
N GLY A 174 68.62 46.95 -36.46
CA GLY A 174 68.84 47.72 -35.24
C GLY A 174 70.21 48.39 -35.28
N SER A 175 70.34 49.55 -34.65
CA SER A 175 71.62 50.29 -34.53
C SER A 175 72.03 50.42 -33.06
N ARG A 176 73.32 50.19 -32.78
CA ARG A 176 73.91 50.29 -31.44
C ARG A 176 74.47 51.70 -31.20
N VAL A 177 74.78 52.00 -29.93
CA VAL A 177 75.30 53.30 -29.49
C VAL A 177 76.68 53.62 -30.09
N ASP A 178 77.43 52.61 -30.50
CA ASP A 178 78.72 52.72 -31.22
C ASP A 178 78.57 52.89 -32.74
N GLY A 179 77.35 52.85 -33.27
CA GLY A 179 77.04 52.92 -34.69
C GLY A 179 77.06 51.59 -35.44
N SER A 180 77.37 50.47 -34.79
CA SER A 180 77.27 49.15 -35.42
C SER A 180 75.82 48.70 -35.57
N GLU A 181 75.50 48.06 -36.69
CA GLU A 181 74.17 47.50 -36.95
C GLU A 181 74.07 46.02 -36.52
N TYR A 182 72.85 45.55 -36.28
CA TYR A 182 72.56 44.16 -35.98
C TYR A 182 71.18 43.75 -36.52
N PRO A 183 71.02 42.51 -37.02
CA PRO A 183 69.76 42.04 -37.58
C PRO A 183 68.68 41.85 -36.51
N GLU A 184 67.47 42.31 -36.79
CA GLU A 184 66.27 42.06 -36.00
C GLU A 184 65.18 41.40 -36.85
N LEU A 185 64.61 40.32 -36.35
CA LEU A 185 63.41 39.71 -36.90
C LEU A 185 62.19 40.51 -36.41
N VAL A 186 61.33 40.97 -37.32
CA VAL A 186 60.11 41.71 -36.96
C VAL A 186 58.87 40.96 -37.44
N LEU A 187 57.94 40.76 -36.51
CA LEU A 187 56.64 40.14 -36.77
C LEU A 187 55.75 41.10 -37.59
N GLU A 188 55.36 40.71 -38.80
CA GLU A 188 54.57 41.53 -39.73
C GLU A 188 53.08 41.11 -39.79
N LYS A 189 52.79 39.84 -39.49
CA LYS A 189 51.42 39.30 -39.29
C LYS A 189 51.41 38.49 -38.00
N ALA A 190 50.23 38.35 -37.39
CA ALA A 190 50.05 37.45 -36.25
C ALA A 190 50.48 36.01 -36.60
N LEU A 191 50.78 35.23 -35.57
CA LEU A 191 50.97 33.79 -35.67
C LEU A 191 49.66 33.10 -35.28
N ASP A 192 49.61 31.81 -35.56
CA ASP A 192 48.48 30.90 -35.36
C ASP A 192 49.09 29.49 -35.43
N ARG A 193 49.19 28.81 -34.29
CA ARG A 193 49.90 27.53 -34.13
C ARG A 193 49.10 26.39 -34.76
N GLU A 194 47.77 26.49 -34.73
CA GLU A 194 46.80 25.52 -35.25
C GLU A 194 46.91 25.45 -36.78
N GLN A 195 47.15 26.59 -37.45
CA GLN A 195 47.56 26.67 -38.85
C GLN A 195 49.03 26.27 -39.04
N ARG A 196 49.95 26.75 -38.19
CA ARG A 196 51.39 26.48 -38.36
C ARG A 196 52.27 26.67 -37.11
N ALA A 197 52.38 25.61 -36.31
CA ALA A 197 53.26 25.54 -35.13
C ALA A 197 54.78 25.78 -35.37
N THR A 198 55.29 25.77 -36.62
CA THR A 198 56.73 25.98 -36.88
C THR A 198 57.02 26.68 -38.21
N HIS A 199 57.84 27.74 -38.15
CA HIS A 199 58.42 28.41 -39.32
C HIS A 199 59.92 28.15 -39.39
N LEU A 200 60.42 27.84 -40.59
CA LEU A 200 61.84 27.66 -40.88
C LEU A 200 62.24 28.77 -41.85
N LEU A 201 63.21 29.59 -41.46
CA LEU A 201 63.75 30.69 -42.24
C LEU A 201 65.27 30.55 -42.37
N VAL A 202 65.86 31.24 -43.34
CA VAL A 202 67.32 31.36 -43.49
C VAL A 202 67.70 32.84 -43.41
N LEU A 203 68.66 33.15 -42.56
CA LEU A 203 69.32 34.45 -42.46
C LEU A 203 70.65 34.37 -43.23
N THR A 204 70.78 35.14 -44.30
CA THR A 204 71.97 35.20 -45.14
C THR A 204 72.70 36.52 -44.89
N ALA A 205 73.96 36.45 -44.45
CA ALA A 205 74.89 37.57 -44.44
C ALA A 205 75.75 37.54 -45.71
N ARG A 206 75.96 38.69 -46.33
CA ARG A 206 76.69 38.84 -47.58
C ARG A 206 77.61 40.05 -47.53
N ASP A 207 78.85 39.87 -47.96
CA ASP A 207 79.87 40.92 -48.03
C ASP A 207 79.60 41.99 -49.11
N GLY A 208 80.47 43.01 -49.18
CA GLY A 208 80.49 44.02 -50.24
C GLY A 208 81.44 43.71 -51.40
N GLY A 209 81.92 42.47 -51.50
CA GLY A 209 82.99 42.02 -52.38
C GLY A 209 82.68 41.99 -53.87
N LEU A 210 83.73 41.79 -54.67
CA LEU A 210 83.66 41.57 -56.12
C LEU A 210 84.66 40.48 -56.56
N PRO A 211 84.27 39.19 -56.61
CA PRO A 211 82.91 38.66 -56.40
C PRO A 211 82.50 38.67 -54.93
N ALA A 212 81.21 38.93 -54.68
CA ALA A 212 80.66 38.90 -53.33
C ALA A 212 80.42 37.46 -52.83
N ARG A 213 80.67 37.22 -51.55
CA ARG A 213 80.52 35.95 -50.84
C ARG A 213 79.51 36.09 -49.71
N SER A 214 79.07 34.97 -49.14
CA SER A 214 77.97 34.93 -48.18
C SER A 214 78.01 33.69 -47.29
N GLY A 215 77.43 33.82 -46.09
CA GLY A 215 77.15 32.71 -45.19
C GLY A 215 75.69 32.73 -44.72
N ASP A 216 75.19 31.56 -44.37
CA ASP A 216 73.80 31.32 -43.97
C ASP A 216 73.72 30.79 -42.53
N ALA A 217 72.64 31.12 -41.83
CA ALA A 217 72.19 30.48 -40.59
C ALA A 217 70.69 30.21 -40.64
N GLN A 218 70.25 29.06 -40.13
CA GLN A 218 68.82 28.75 -40.03
C GLN A 218 68.21 29.44 -38.82
N VAL A 219 67.01 29.99 -38.99
CA VAL A 219 66.19 30.55 -37.92
C VAL A 219 64.92 29.71 -37.81
N THR A 220 64.91 28.82 -36.82
CA THR A 220 63.77 27.96 -36.48
C THR A 220 62.89 28.68 -35.47
N ILE A 221 61.64 28.92 -35.83
CA ILE A 221 60.66 29.59 -34.99
C ILE A 221 59.60 28.58 -34.60
N ILE A 222 59.53 28.25 -33.31
CA ILE A 222 58.47 27.46 -32.71
C ILE A 222 57.42 28.44 -32.20
N VAL A 223 56.19 28.29 -32.68
CA VAL A 223 55.04 29.05 -32.17
C VAL A 223 54.66 28.44 -30.81
N VAL A 224 54.51 29.28 -29.79
CA VAL A 224 54.14 28.82 -28.43
C VAL A 224 52.65 29.03 -28.22
N ASP A 225 51.99 27.93 -27.94
CA ASP A 225 50.56 27.81 -27.67
C ASP A 225 50.04 28.82 -26.65
N THR A 226 48.88 29.41 -26.94
CA THR A 226 48.14 30.31 -26.07
C THR A 226 46.65 30.02 -26.16
N ASN A 227 45.99 29.82 -25.01
CA ASN A 227 44.56 29.52 -24.89
C ASN A 227 43.65 30.61 -25.53
N ASP A 228 43.38 30.49 -26.83
CA ASP A 228 42.68 31.48 -27.66
C ASP A 228 41.47 30.89 -28.38
N ASN A 229 41.45 29.57 -28.56
CA ASN A 229 40.25 28.83 -28.91
C ASN A 229 39.45 28.44 -27.66
N ALA A 230 38.17 28.09 -27.85
CA ALA A 230 37.27 27.71 -26.77
C ALA A 230 36.54 26.40 -27.13
N PRO A 231 36.31 25.47 -26.18
CA PRO A 231 35.88 24.12 -26.53
C PRO A 231 34.54 24.09 -27.29
N VAL A 232 34.52 23.58 -28.51
CA VAL A 232 33.34 23.59 -29.39
C VAL A 232 32.60 22.26 -29.33
N PHE A 233 31.35 22.26 -28.83
CA PHE A 233 30.47 21.08 -28.85
C PHE A 233 30.14 20.63 -30.28
N GLU A 234 30.05 19.31 -30.50
CA GLU A 234 29.56 18.71 -31.75
C GLU A 234 28.16 19.24 -32.15
N ARG A 235 27.31 19.57 -31.15
CA ARG A 235 25.94 20.07 -31.35
C ARG A 235 25.62 21.16 -30.34
N SER A 236 24.96 22.22 -30.80
CA SER A 236 24.47 23.30 -29.94
C SER A 236 23.23 22.91 -29.12
N VAL A 237 22.49 21.88 -29.55
CA VAL A 237 21.31 21.33 -28.85
C VAL A 237 21.33 19.81 -28.89
N TYR A 238 21.22 19.18 -27.73
CA TYR A 238 20.97 17.75 -27.55
C TYR A 238 19.52 17.54 -27.07
N ARG A 239 18.78 16.61 -27.67
CA ARG A 239 17.38 16.32 -27.31
C ARG A 239 17.18 14.81 -27.13
N THR A 240 16.53 14.41 -26.04
CA THR A 240 16.27 13.01 -25.70
C THR A 240 14.91 12.83 -25.02
N LYS A 241 14.40 11.59 -24.98
CA LYS A 241 13.18 11.20 -24.25
C LYS A 241 13.56 10.21 -23.15
N VAL A 242 12.94 10.33 -21.97
CA VAL A 242 13.30 9.53 -20.78
C VAL A 242 12.05 9.18 -19.99
N PRO A 243 11.83 7.92 -19.59
CA PRO A 243 10.74 7.57 -18.68
C PRO A 243 10.95 8.23 -17.31
N GLU A 244 9.89 8.69 -16.67
CA GLU A 244 9.99 9.32 -15.33
C GLU A 244 10.56 8.38 -14.25
N THR A 245 10.30 7.08 -14.41
CA THR A 245 10.82 5.97 -13.60
C THR A 245 12.29 5.61 -13.88
N ALA A 246 13.01 6.39 -14.70
CA ALA A 246 14.42 6.16 -15.00
C ALA A 246 15.28 6.18 -13.71
N PRO A 247 16.02 5.10 -13.39
CA PRO A 247 16.79 5.05 -12.17
C PRO A 247 17.98 6.02 -12.16
N ASN A 248 18.36 6.49 -10.96
CA ASN A 248 19.58 7.28 -10.79
C ASN A 248 20.80 6.53 -11.34
N GLY A 249 21.61 7.21 -12.15
CA GLY A 249 22.71 6.64 -12.93
C GLY A 249 22.37 6.34 -14.39
N THR A 250 21.10 6.43 -14.83
CA THR A 250 20.76 6.26 -16.26
C THR A 250 21.46 7.31 -17.12
N VAL A 251 22.33 6.86 -18.02
CA VAL A 251 23.02 7.71 -19.01
C VAL A 251 22.03 8.14 -20.09
N LEU A 252 21.84 9.45 -20.25
CA LEU A 252 20.93 10.07 -21.20
C LEU A 252 21.58 10.33 -22.55
N PHE A 253 22.82 10.80 -22.52
CA PHE A 253 23.66 11.05 -23.70
C PHE A 253 25.12 11.18 -23.26
N ARG A 254 26.05 11.09 -24.21
CA ARG A 254 27.45 11.47 -24.02
C ARG A 254 27.75 12.67 -24.90
N VAL A 255 27.97 13.84 -24.31
CA VAL A 255 28.39 15.03 -25.06
C VAL A 255 29.88 14.96 -25.37
N GLN A 256 30.27 15.67 -26.44
CA GLN A 256 31.67 15.88 -26.78
C GLN A 256 31.84 17.30 -27.30
N ALA A 257 32.86 17.97 -26.78
CA ALA A 257 33.44 19.18 -27.35
C ALA A 257 34.88 18.88 -27.80
N LEU A 258 35.36 19.68 -28.74
CA LEU A 258 36.71 19.63 -29.27
C LEU A 258 37.35 20.99 -29.10
N ASP A 259 38.61 20.99 -28.69
CA ASP A 259 39.45 22.18 -28.60
C ASP A 259 40.77 21.88 -29.35
N PRO A 260 41.29 22.82 -30.18
CA PRO A 260 42.50 22.59 -30.96
C PRO A 260 43.81 22.91 -30.21
N ASP A 261 43.75 23.62 -29.07
CA ASP A 261 44.92 24.18 -28.37
C ASP A 261 45.78 23.08 -27.69
N GLU A 262 47.00 23.39 -27.27
CA GLU A 262 47.99 22.41 -26.81
C GLU A 262 47.91 22.08 -25.31
N GLY A 263 48.04 20.80 -24.97
CA GLY A 263 48.18 20.34 -23.60
C GLY A 263 46.96 20.67 -22.74
N SER A 264 47.15 21.46 -21.68
CA SER A 264 46.07 21.89 -20.76
C SER A 264 45.05 22.80 -21.43
N ASN A 265 45.48 23.57 -22.44
CA ASN A 265 44.59 24.50 -23.15
C ASN A 265 43.60 23.73 -24.03
N GLY A 266 44.00 22.56 -24.55
CA GLY A 266 43.11 21.62 -25.24
C GLY A 266 42.39 20.59 -24.34
N GLU A 267 42.69 20.49 -23.03
CA GLU A 267 42.07 19.46 -22.17
C GLU A 267 40.71 19.93 -21.62
N VAL A 268 39.63 19.41 -22.19
CA VAL A 268 38.25 19.82 -21.88
C VAL A 268 37.66 19.09 -20.67
N GLN A 269 37.18 19.85 -19.69
CA GLN A 269 36.26 19.40 -18.65
C GLN A 269 34.80 19.78 -18.96
N TYR A 270 33.88 18.87 -18.66
CA TYR A 270 32.43 19.08 -18.76
C TYR A 270 31.80 19.37 -17.40
N SER A 271 30.84 20.29 -17.35
CA SER A 271 30.07 20.56 -16.13
C SER A 271 28.64 21.02 -16.46
N LEU A 272 27.78 21.12 -15.45
CA LEU A 272 26.44 21.70 -15.62
C LEU A 272 26.55 23.23 -15.48
N SER A 273 26.32 23.95 -16.57
CA SER A 273 26.54 25.40 -16.65
C SER A 273 25.66 26.18 -15.66
N ASN A 274 26.17 27.33 -15.22
CA ASN A 274 25.44 28.22 -14.32
C ASN A 274 24.13 28.77 -14.89
N SER A 275 23.93 28.72 -16.22
CA SER A 275 22.65 29.02 -16.88
C SER A 275 21.54 28.03 -16.56
N THR A 276 21.84 26.84 -16.02
CA THR A 276 20.84 25.86 -15.59
C THR A 276 20.14 26.30 -14.31
N GLN A 277 18.80 26.28 -14.33
CA GLN A 277 17.95 26.61 -13.18
C GLN A 277 18.30 25.77 -11.95
N ALA A 278 18.33 26.39 -10.76
CA ALA A 278 18.78 25.73 -9.53
C ALA A 278 18.03 24.43 -9.20
N GLU A 279 16.72 24.38 -9.49
CA GLU A 279 15.85 23.22 -9.28
C GLU A 279 16.13 22.03 -10.23
N LEU A 280 16.89 22.25 -11.31
CA LEU A 280 17.33 21.21 -12.23
C LEU A 280 18.75 20.72 -11.94
N ARG A 281 19.56 21.50 -11.19
CA ARG A 281 20.98 21.20 -10.94
C ARG A 281 21.24 19.94 -10.12
N HIS A 282 20.24 19.43 -9.42
CA HIS A 282 20.32 18.17 -8.68
C HIS A 282 19.66 16.98 -9.42
N ARG A 283 19.01 17.21 -10.56
CA ARG A 283 18.35 16.17 -11.37
C ARG A 283 19.28 15.55 -12.41
N PHE A 284 20.34 16.27 -12.80
CA PHE A 284 21.34 15.82 -13.77
C PHE A 284 22.75 15.85 -13.17
N HIS A 285 23.51 14.79 -13.43
CA HIS A 285 24.96 14.71 -13.21
C HIS A 285 25.66 14.73 -14.57
N VAL A 286 26.80 15.45 -14.69
CA VAL A 286 27.64 15.45 -15.89
C VAL A 286 29.03 15.00 -15.47
N HIS A 287 29.49 13.87 -16.01
CA HIS A 287 30.79 13.30 -15.63
C HIS A 287 31.95 14.07 -16.30
N PRO A 288 32.88 14.67 -15.52
CA PRO A 288 33.71 15.78 -15.99
C PRO A 288 34.71 15.46 -17.10
N LYS A 289 35.24 14.23 -17.20
CA LYS A 289 36.17 13.85 -18.29
C LYS A 289 35.57 12.97 -19.39
N SER A 290 34.38 12.39 -19.19
CA SER A 290 33.76 11.50 -20.21
C SER A 290 32.69 12.22 -21.03
N GLY A 291 32.07 13.28 -20.49
CA GLY A 291 30.93 13.95 -21.10
C GLY A 291 29.61 13.19 -20.93
N GLU A 292 29.55 12.14 -20.11
CA GLU A 292 28.30 11.42 -19.84
C GLU A 292 27.35 12.27 -19.00
N VAL A 293 26.13 12.47 -19.52
CA VAL A 293 25.02 13.11 -18.83
C VAL A 293 24.12 12.03 -18.25
N GLN A 294 23.90 12.04 -16.93
CA GLN A 294 23.22 11.00 -16.17
C GLN A 294 22.06 11.57 -15.35
N VAL A 295 21.00 10.78 -15.16
CA VAL A 295 19.93 11.09 -14.17
C VAL A 295 20.51 10.98 -12.76
N ALA A 296 20.34 12.02 -11.94
CA ALA A 296 20.83 12.07 -10.56
C ALA A 296 19.70 12.08 -9.50
N ALA A 297 18.49 12.49 -9.90
CA ALA A 297 17.27 12.44 -9.12
C ALA A 297 16.05 12.38 -10.07
N SER A 298 14.86 12.11 -9.52
CA SER A 298 13.61 12.10 -10.30
C SER A 298 13.46 13.36 -11.17
N LEU A 299 13.09 13.13 -12.43
CA LEU A 299 13.01 14.19 -13.44
C LEU A 299 11.77 15.07 -13.28
N GLY A 300 10.75 14.62 -12.54
CA GLY A 300 9.44 15.27 -12.42
C GLY A 300 8.35 14.54 -13.22
N PRO A 301 7.13 15.08 -13.25
CA PRO A 301 5.96 14.44 -13.88
C PRO A 301 6.09 14.37 -15.42
N PRO A 302 5.25 13.55 -16.09
CA PRO A 302 5.36 13.32 -17.53
C PRO A 302 4.94 14.54 -18.35
N GLU A 303 5.28 14.52 -19.64
CA GLU A 303 5.26 15.67 -20.57
C GLU A 303 6.14 16.88 -20.17
N THR A 304 6.78 16.87 -19.00
CA THR A 304 7.72 17.93 -18.60
C THR A 304 8.91 17.99 -19.56
N LEU A 305 9.06 19.12 -20.25
CA LEU A 305 10.25 19.44 -21.04
C LEU A 305 11.28 20.19 -20.18
N LEU A 306 12.30 19.47 -19.73
CA LEU A 306 13.39 20.02 -18.92
C LEU A 306 14.44 20.67 -19.83
N GLU A 307 14.74 21.95 -19.59
CA GLU A 307 15.79 22.69 -20.28
C GLU A 307 16.99 22.93 -19.35
N ALA A 308 18.13 22.33 -19.70
CA ALA A 308 19.39 22.49 -18.97
C ALA A 308 20.52 22.93 -19.93
N TYR A 309 21.64 23.39 -19.37
CA TYR A 309 22.79 23.88 -20.10
C TYR A 309 24.05 23.19 -19.60
N ILE A 310 24.82 22.60 -20.51
CA ILE A 310 26.08 21.91 -20.24
C ILE A 310 27.22 22.85 -20.67
N GLU A 311 28.20 23.04 -19.81
CA GLU A 311 29.41 23.84 -20.07
C GLU A 311 30.56 22.90 -20.42
N ALA A 312 31.29 23.21 -21.49
CA ALA A 312 32.60 22.65 -21.77
C ALA A 312 33.64 23.75 -21.58
N ARG A 313 34.69 23.46 -20.83
CA ARG A 313 35.70 24.41 -20.36
C ARG A 313 37.06 23.72 -20.37
N ASP A 314 38.07 24.36 -20.94
CA ASP A 314 39.44 23.87 -20.92
C ASP A 314 40.12 24.01 -19.55
N GLU A 315 41.27 23.35 -19.37
CA GLU A 315 42.14 23.48 -18.18
C GLU A 315 43.20 24.60 -18.33
N GLY A 316 42.98 25.57 -19.24
CA GLY A 316 43.86 26.71 -19.46
C GLY A 316 43.91 27.71 -18.31
N VAL A 317 45.01 28.46 -18.21
CA VAL A 317 45.28 29.42 -17.11
C VAL A 317 44.20 30.52 -17.01
N PHE A 318 43.63 30.91 -18.14
CA PHE A 318 42.48 31.81 -18.24
C PHE A 318 41.32 31.12 -18.96
N GLY A 319 41.00 29.90 -18.51
CA GLY A 319 40.26 28.95 -19.33
C GLY A 319 38.95 29.46 -19.90
N LEU A 320 38.76 29.17 -21.17
CA LEU A 320 37.61 29.57 -21.97
C LEU A 320 36.49 28.54 -21.81
N ALA A 321 35.33 28.81 -22.41
CA ALA A 321 34.18 27.91 -22.30
C ALA A 321 33.12 28.17 -23.36
N SER A 322 32.40 27.10 -23.71
CA SER A 322 31.14 27.18 -24.46
C SER A 322 30.01 26.44 -23.73
N THR A 323 28.77 26.63 -24.20
CA THR A 323 27.60 25.98 -23.61
C THR A 323 26.69 25.36 -24.67
N ALA A 324 26.33 24.08 -24.50
CA ALA A 324 25.29 23.42 -25.28
C ALA A 324 23.98 23.30 -24.48
N LYS A 325 22.84 23.35 -25.17
CA LYS A 325 21.51 23.15 -24.57
C LYS A 325 21.16 21.67 -24.53
N LEU A 326 20.66 21.21 -23.39
CA LEU A 326 20.05 19.90 -23.19
C LEU A 326 18.53 20.05 -23.06
N LEU A 327 17.78 19.29 -23.85
CA LEU A 327 16.32 19.19 -23.78
C LEU A 327 15.92 17.74 -23.47
N VAL A 328 15.38 17.51 -22.27
CA VAL A 328 14.90 16.19 -21.83
C VAL A 328 13.38 16.22 -21.77
N GLU A 329 12.74 15.40 -22.59
CA GLU A 329 11.29 15.23 -22.61
C GLU A 329 10.92 14.01 -21.74
N VAL A 330 10.29 14.24 -20.60
CA VAL A 330 9.86 13.16 -19.69
C VAL A 330 8.63 12.46 -20.27
N THR A 331 8.67 11.13 -20.35
CA THR A 331 7.58 10.31 -20.90
C THR A 331 6.89 9.49 -19.82
N ASP A 332 5.56 9.50 -19.89
CA ASP A 332 4.63 8.75 -19.06
C ASP A 332 4.94 7.24 -18.98
N VAL A 333 4.88 6.69 -17.77
CA VAL A 333 4.95 5.25 -17.49
C VAL A 333 3.87 4.89 -16.48
N ASN A 334 3.16 3.78 -16.71
CA ASN A 334 2.09 3.30 -15.83
C ASN A 334 2.63 2.83 -14.46
N ASP A 335 2.87 3.76 -13.53
CA ASP A 335 3.45 3.49 -12.21
C ASP A 335 2.58 3.94 -11.02
N HIS A 336 1.52 4.73 -11.26
CA HIS A 336 0.43 4.94 -10.31
C HIS A 336 -0.66 3.89 -10.51
N ALA A 337 -1.33 3.52 -9.40
CA ALA A 337 -2.45 2.58 -9.43
C ALA A 337 -3.73 3.32 -9.01
N PRO A 338 -4.90 3.04 -9.63
CA PRO A 338 -6.11 3.83 -9.41
C PRO A 338 -6.51 3.97 -7.93
N GLU A 339 -6.68 5.19 -7.43
CA GLU A 339 -7.16 5.47 -6.07
C GLU A 339 -8.70 5.55 -6.02
N LEU A 340 -9.28 5.17 -4.87
CA LEU A 340 -10.73 5.06 -4.64
C LEU A 340 -11.19 5.92 -3.46
N ASP A 341 -11.62 7.16 -3.76
CA ASP A 341 -12.01 8.19 -2.81
C ASP A 341 -13.52 8.15 -2.51
N PHE A 342 -13.89 7.71 -1.30
CA PHE A 342 -15.29 7.64 -0.87
C PHE A 342 -15.78 8.97 -0.29
N LEU A 343 -16.64 9.66 -1.03
CA LEU A 343 -17.28 10.92 -0.61
C LEU A 343 -18.35 10.68 0.47
N THR A 344 -19.17 9.65 0.28
CA THR A 344 -20.25 9.28 1.22
C THR A 344 -20.45 7.77 1.24
N LEU A 345 -20.70 7.20 2.42
CA LEU A 345 -21.11 5.82 2.62
C LEU A 345 -22.25 5.76 3.64
N SER A 346 -23.45 5.44 3.18
CA SER A 346 -24.64 5.18 3.99
C SER A 346 -24.57 3.75 4.51
N ASN A 347 -24.28 3.56 5.79
CA ASN A 347 -24.16 2.24 6.42
C ASN A 347 -24.48 2.37 7.93
N PRO A 348 -25.43 1.61 8.49
CA PRO A 348 -26.26 0.60 7.84
C PRO A 348 -27.28 1.18 6.86
N VAL A 349 -27.86 0.32 6.03
CA VAL A 349 -28.92 0.62 5.05
C VAL A 349 -30.20 -0.13 5.48
N PRO A 350 -31.36 0.52 5.67
CA PRO A 350 -32.58 -0.18 6.07
C PRO A 350 -33.08 -1.09 4.95
N GLU A 351 -33.71 -2.21 5.31
CA GLU A 351 -34.17 -3.21 4.33
C GLU A 351 -35.34 -2.74 3.45
N ASP A 352 -36.16 -1.81 3.95
CA ASP A 352 -37.25 -1.17 3.19
C ASP A 352 -36.75 -0.17 2.13
N ALA A 353 -35.43 0.02 2.00
CA ALA A 353 -34.82 0.92 1.03
C ALA A 353 -35.12 0.51 -0.41
N ALA A 354 -35.88 1.36 -1.11
CA ALA A 354 -36.30 1.11 -2.49
C ALA A 354 -35.11 0.95 -3.47
N PRO A 355 -35.22 0.07 -4.48
CA PRO A 355 -34.27 0.01 -5.59
C PRO A 355 -34.05 1.38 -6.24
N GLY A 356 -32.79 1.69 -6.54
CA GLY A 356 -32.32 3.02 -6.94
C GLY A 356 -31.80 3.90 -5.79
N THR A 357 -31.89 3.45 -4.53
CA THR A 357 -31.28 4.15 -3.40
C THR A 357 -29.76 4.05 -3.44
N VAL A 358 -29.07 5.18 -3.22
CA VAL A 358 -27.58 5.27 -3.23
C VAL A 358 -27.02 4.88 -1.87
N ILE A 359 -26.20 3.83 -1.85
CA ILE A 359 -25.45 3.35 -0.67
C ILE A 359 -24.13 4.13 -0.54
N ALA A 360 -23.41 4.32 -1.65
CA ALA A 360 -22.13 5.01 -1.63
C ALA A 360 -21.92 5.86 -2.89
N LEU A 361 -21.16 6.95 -2.74
CA LEU A 361 -20.67 7.79 -3.83
C LEU A 361 -19.16 7.91 -3.69
N PHE A 362 -18.42 7.63 -4.75
CA PHE A 362 -16.97 7.69 -4.76
C PHE A 362 -16.40 8.18 -6.10
N SER A 363 -15.22 8.79 -6.06
CA SER A 363 -14.41 9.11 -7.23
C SER A 363 -13.33 8.04 -7.42
N VAL A 364 -12.97 7.81 -8.69
CA VAL A 364 -11.78 7.05 -9.06
C VAL A 364 -10.77 8.03 -9.65
N LYS A 365 -9.56 8.09 -9.08
CA LYS A 365 -8.50 8.95 -9.59
C LYS A 365 -7.33 8.09 -10.04
N ASP A 366 -6.66 8.55 -11.10
CA ASP A 366 -5.31 8.13 -11.45
C ASP A 366 -4.47 9.39 -11.69
N GLU A 367 -3.15 9.28 -11.57
CA GLU A 367 -2.21 10.40 -11.81
C GLU A 367 -1.51 10.28 -13.17
N ASP A 368 -1.45 9.07 -13.74
CA ASP A 368 -0.82 8.78 -15.03
C ASP A 368 -1.66 9.34 -16.21
N LEU A 369 -1.10 9.40 -17.43
CA LEU A 369 -1.72 10.04 -18.60
C LEU A 369 -2.40 9.08 -19.59
N ASP A 370 -3.24 9.63 -20.46
CA ASP A 370 -3.92 8.99 -21.61
C ASP A 370 -4.56 7.61 -21.35
N SER A 371 -3.85 6.51 -21.63
CA SER A 371 -4.31 5.13 -21.42
C SER A 371 -4.01 4.63 -20.02
N ASN A 372 -2.94 5.12 -19.42
CA ASN A 372 -2.47 4.72 -18.11
C ASN A 372 -3.39 5.37 -17.07
N GLY A 373 -3.68 6.66 -17.22
CA GLY A 373 -4.73 7.33 -16.45
C GLY A 373 -6.19 6.90 -16.72
N ARG A 374 -6.44 5.98 -17.67
CA ARG A 374 -7.80 5.55 -18.03
C ARG A 374 -8.25 4.36 -17.19
N VAL A 375 -9.00 4.67 -16.13
CA VAL A 375 -9.55 3.65 -15.24
C VAL A 375 -10.89 3.07 -15.73
N ILE A 376 -11.03 1.75 -15.61
CA ILE A 376 -12.27 0.99 -15.74
C ILE A 376 -12.63 0.46 -14.35
N CYS A 377 -13.74 0.94 -13.79
CA CYS A 377 -14.27 0.43 -12.52
C CYS A 377 -15.31 -0.69 -12.74
N GLY A 378 -15.23 -1.74 -11.92
CA GLY A 378 -16.16 -2.87 -11.89
C GLY A 378 -16.44 -3.33 -10.46
N MET A 379 -17.46 -4.18 -10.30
CA MET A 379 -17.95 -4.62 -9.00
C MET A 379 -18.28 -6.12 -9.00
N SER A 380 -18.08 -6.77 -7.86
CA SER A 380 -18.54 -8.13 -7.58
C SER A 380 -19.21 -8.18 -6.20
N SER A 381 -20.45 -8.66 -6.15
CA SER A 381 -21.23 -8.82 -4.92
C SER A 381 -22.12 -10.05 -5.01
N ALA A 382 -22.42 -10.66 -3.86
CA ALA A 382 -23.47 -11.68 -3.75
C ALA A 382 -24.88 -11.07 -3.53
N GLY A 383 -24.94 -9.78 -3.16
CA GLY A 383 -26.18 -9.03 -2.95
C GLY A 383 -26.65 -8.23 -4.17
N PRO A 384 -27.91 -7.77 -4.16
CA PRO A 384 -28.60 -7.13 -5.28
C PRO A 384 -28.21 -5.66 -5.43
N PHE A 385 -26.95 -5.40 -5.79
CA PHE A 385 -26.40 -4.06 -5.96
C PHE A 385 -25.96 -3.82 -7.41
N GLN A 386 -26.05 -2.56 -7.85
CA GLN A 386 -25.57 -2.11 -9.15
C GLN A 386 -24.56 -0.96 -8.98
N LEU A 387 -23.48 -0.99 -9.77
CA LEU A 387 -22.54 0.12 -9.87
C LEU A 387 -22.87 0.93 -11.13
N THR A 388 -23.08 2.24 -10.98
CA THR A 388 -23.38 3.15 -12.10
C THR A 388 -22.42 4.34 -12.10
N ALA A 389 -21.85 4.63 -13.27
CA ALA A 389 -21.09 5.88 -13.47
C ALA A 389 -22.06 7.06 -13.54
N SER A 390 -21.81 8.10 -12.74
CA SER A 390 -22.65 9.30 -12.65
C SER A 390 -22.21 10.38 -13.65
N PHE A 391 -20.96 10.82 -13.55
CA PHE A 391 -20.31 11.75 -14.47
C PHE A 391 -18.78 11.62 -14.30
N ASP A 392 -18.02 11.85 -15.36
CA ASP A 392 -16.56 11.71 -15.40
C ASP A 392 -16.10 10.40 -14.71
N ASN A 393 -15.28 10.48 -13.66
CA ASN A 393 -14.81 9.32 -12.89
C ASN A 393 -15.59 9.09 -11.57
N TYR A 394 -16.77 9.68 -11.40
CA TYR A 394 -17.60 9.51 -10.20
C TYR A 394 -18.61 8.37 -10.38
N TYR A 395 -18.67 7.47 -9.39
CA TYR A 395 -19.52 6.28 -9.39
C TYR A 395 -20.43 6.23 -8.17
N SER A 396 -21.66 5.79 -8.39
CA SER A 396 -22.68 5.55 -7.36
C SER A 396 -22.94 4.04 -7.22
N LEU A 397 -22.82 3.53 -6.00
CA LEU A 397 -23.28 2.20 -5.61
C LEU A 397 -24.77 2.28 -5.23
N LEU A 398 -25.59 1.49 -5.90
CA LEU A 398 -27.06 1.53 -5.85
C LEU A 398 -27.64 0.17 -5.42
N ILE A 399 -28.81 0.20 -4.78
CA ILE A 399 -29.67 -0.98 -4.63
C ILE A 399 -30.33 -1.29 -5.98
N ASP A 400 -30.26 -2.54 -6.46
CA ASP A 400 -30.85 -3.02 -7.72
C ASP A 400 -32.12 -3.88 -7.51
N GLY A 401 -32.22 -4.53 -6.34
CA GLY A 401 -33.34 -5.35 -5.91
C GLY A 401 -33.59 -5.28 -4.40
N PRO A 402 -34.67 -5.88 -3.88
CA PRO A 402 -35.04 -5.77 -2.48
C PRO A 402 -33.97 -6.34 -1.54
N LEU A 403 -33.87 -5.74 -0.35
CA LEU A 403 -33.10 -6.25 0.79
C LEU A 403 -34.05 -6.92 1.79
N ASP A 404 -33.49 -7.80 2.62
CA ASP A 404 -34.20 -8.63 3.60
C ASP A 404 -33.16 -9.08 4.64
N ARG A 405 -33.28 -8.60 5.89
CA ARG A 405 -32.29 -8.80 6.95
C ARG A 405 -32.40 -10.19 7.58
N GLU A 406 -33.59 -10.80 7.56
CA GLU A 406 -33.88 -12.17 8.01
C GLU A 406 -33.10 -13.19 7.18
N GLN A 407 -33.02 -12.96 5.87
CA GLN A 407 -32.24 -13.76 4.94
C GLN A 407 -30.76 -13.40 5.00
N ILE A 408 -30.38 -12.13 4.84
CA ILE A 408 -28.97 -11.69 4.79
C ILE A 408 -28.77 -10.31 5.43
N SER A 409 -28.30 -10.30 6.67
CA SER A 409 -28.01 -9.07 7.44
C SER A 409 -26.72 -8.33 7.07
N GLU A 410 -25.81 -8.95 6.32
CA GLU A 410 -24.53 -8.34 5.91
C GLU A 410 -24.11 -8.83 4.51
N TYR A 411 -23.75 -7.88 3.64
CA TYR A 411 -23.22 -8.15 2.31
C TYR A 411 -21.80 -7.60 2.14
N GLN A 412 -20.95 -8.35 1.44
CA GLN A 412 -19.63 -7.88 1.00
C GLN A 412 -19.69 -7.50 -0.48
N VAL A 413 -19.32 -6.26 -0.78
CA VAL A 413 -19.28 -5.66 -2.11
C VAL A 413 -17.82 -5.36 -2.45
N LEU A 414 -17.25 -6.10 -3.39
CA LEU A 414 -15.87 -5.90 -3.85
C LEU A 414 -15.87 -4.98 -5.07
N ILE A 415 -15.36 -3.76 -4.89
CA ILE A 415 -15.10 -2.81 -5.98
C ILE A 415 -13.67 -3.02 -6.46
N THR A 416 -13.48 -3.05 -7.78
CA THR A 416 -12.17 -3.16 -8.45
C THR A 416 -12.05 -2.05 -9.48
N ALA A 417 -11.04 -1.19 -9.32
CA ALA A 417 -10.61 -0.24 -10.32
C ALA A 417 -9.34 -0.80 -10.99
N SER A 418 -9.28 -0.75 -12.32
CA SER A 418 -8.10 -1.15 -13.10
C SER A 418 -7.85 -0.10 -14.17
N ASP A 419 -6.61 0.30 -14.37
CA ASP A 419 -6.25 1.17 -15.49
C ASP A 419 -6.39 0.43 -16.85
N SER A 420 -6.00 1.12 -17.93
CA SER A 420 -5.89 0.56 -19.28
C SER A 420 -4.42 0.43 -19.75
N GLY A 421 -3.49 0.33 -18.80
CA GLY A 421 -2.06 0.20 -19.00
C GLY A 421 -1.59 -1.15 -19.52
N SER A 422 -0.27 -1.29 -19.66
CA SER A 422 0.37 -2.52 -20.15
C SER A 422 1.76 -2.73 -19.52
N PRO A 423 1.89 -3.49 -18.42
CA PRO A 423 0.83 -4.20 -17.70
C PRO A 423 -0.13 -3.25 -16.96
N PRO A 424 -1.41 -3.61 -16.79
CA PRO A 424 -2.33 -2.80 -16.04
C PRO A 424 -2.20 -3.00 -14.52
N LEU A 425 -2.30 -1.91 -13.76
CA LEU A 425 -2.39 -1.89 -12.32
C LEU A 425 -3.86 -1.84 -11.88
N SER A 426 -4.16 -2.36 -10.68
CA SER A 426 -5.53 -2.42 -10.17
C SER A 426 -5.64 -2.36 -8.66
N THR A 427 -6.58 -1.55 -8.19
CA THR A 427 -6.91 -1.35 -6.78
C THR A 427 -8.24 -2.03 -6.44
N ARG A 428 -8.28 -2.69 -5.28
CA ARG A 428 -9.44 -3.47 -4.84
C ARG A 428 -9.89 -3.01 -3.46
N ARG A 429 -11.19 -2.73 -3.30
CA ARG A 429 -11.78 -2.28 -2.03
C ARG A 429 -13.05 -3.07 -1.74
N THR A 430 -13.06 -3.78 -0.63
CA THR A 430 -14.28 -4.39 -0.09
C THR A 430 -15.02 -3.37 0.77
N ILE A 431 -16.32 -3.20 0.50
CA ILE A 431 -17.27 -2.48 1.33
C ILE A 431 -18.17 -3.53 2.00
N THR A 432 -18.34 -3.42 3.32
CA THR A 432 -19.29 -4.25 4.07
C THR A 432 -20.57 -3.45 4.26
N VAL A 433 -21.63 -3.83 3.55
CA VAL A 433 -22.97 -3.21 3.66
C VAL A 433 -23.75 -3.99 4.70
N SER A 434 -24.04 -3.35 5.83
CA SER A 434 -24.87 -3.91 6.90
C SER A 434 -26.32 -3.47 6.72
N VAL A 435 -27.25 -4.41 6.86
CA VAL A 435 -28.69 -4.16 6.70
C VAL A 435 -29.28 -3.79 8.05
N ALA A 436 -29.97 -2.65 8.12
CA ALA A 436 -30.68 -2.19 9.31
C ALA A 436 -32.11 -2.73 9.35
N ASP A 437 -32.49 -3.12 10.57
CA ASP A 437 -33.76 -3.72 10.93
C ASP A 437 -34.94 -2.73 10.84
N VAL A 438 -36.00 -3.15 10.17
CA VAL A 438 -37.32 -2.49 10.09
C VAL A 438 -38.36 -3.43 10.70
N ASN A 439 -39.43 -2.88 11.31
CA ASN A 439 -40.50 -3.71 11.90
C ASN A 439 -41.37 -4.29 10.77
N ASP A 440 -40.91 -5.40 10.19
CA ASP A 440 -41.27 -5.98 8.89
C ASP A 440 -42.08 -7.27 9.04
N ASN A 441 -41.74 -8.11 10.04
CA ASN A 441 -42.45 -9.35 10.34
C ASN A 441 -43.59 -9.11 11.34
N THR A 442 -44.01 -10.11 12.13
CA THR A 442 -45.08 -10.00 13.14
C THR A 442 -44.98 -11.19 14.10
N PRO A 443 -45.29 -11.03 15.41
CA PRO A 443 -45.14 -12.12 16.37
C PRO A 443 -45.95 -13.36 16.02
N ASN A 444 -45.29 -14.46 15.65
CA ASN A 444 -45.91 -15.67 15.15
C ASN A 444 -46.06 -16.73 16.24
N PHE A 445 -47.30 -17.15 16.53
CA PHE A 445 -47.58 -18.27 17.43
C PHE A 445 -47.53 -19.61 16.66
N PRO A 446 -46.76 -20.61 17.10
CA PRO A 446 -46.61 -21.88 16.37
C PRO A 446 -47.90 -22.67 16.13
N GLN A 447 -48.97 -22.38 16.87
CA GLN A 447 -50.32 -22.90 16.67
C GLN A 447 -51.32 -21.75 16.92
N PRO A 448 -52.41 -21.64 16.13
CA PRO A 448 -53.42 -20.57 16.30
C PRO A 448 -54.32 -20.78 17.53
N GLN A 449 -54.35 -22.01 18.05
CA GLN A 449 -55.05 -22.39 19.27
C GLN A 449 -54.15 -23.32 20.10
N GLN A 450 -54.27 -23.25 21.42
CA GLN A 450 -53.53 -24.09 22.37
C GLN A 450 -54.48 -24.59 23.46
N GLU A 451 -54.45 -25.89 23.74
CA GLU A 451 -55.24 -26.50 24.81
C GLU A 451 -54.41 -26.60 26.10
N LEU A 452 -55.00 -26.20 27.22
CA LEU A 452 -54.42 -26.30 28.56
C LEU A 452 -55.38 -27.05 29.49
N PHE A 453 -54.83 -27.84 30.40
CA PHE A 453 -55.59 -28.66 31.34
C PHE A 453 -55.16 -28.34 32.76
N VAL A 454 -56.11 -28.01 33.63
CA VAL A 454 -55.88 -27.71 35.04
C VAL A 454 -56.78 -28.59 35.90
N ALA A 455 -56.22 -29.25 36.92
CA ALA A 455 -57.06 -29.90 37.92
C ALA A 455 -57.79 -28.83 38.73
N GLU A 456 -59.06 -29.06 39.05
CA GLU A 456 -59.79 -28.19 39.98
C GLU A 456 -59.19 -28.20 41.39
N ASN A 457 -59.78 -27.40 42.29
CA ASN A 457 -59.27 -27.20 43.65
C ASN A 457 -57.80 -26.70 43.66
N ASN A 458 -57.39 -26.01 42.59
CA ASN A 458 -56.03 -25.50 42.43
C ASN A 458 -55.73 -24.33 43.39
N GLY A 459 -54.48 -24.24 43.82
CA GLY A 459 -54.02 -23.06 44.55
C GLY A 459 -54.07 -21.79 43.68
N PRO A 460 -54.43 -20.62 44.24
CA PRO A 460 -54.14 -19.33 43.64
C PRO A 460 -52.63 -19.21 43.35
N GLY A 461 -52.28 -18.69 42.16
CA GLY A 461 -50.91 -18.67 41.64
C GLY A 461 -50.47 -19.97 40.95
N ALA A 462 -51.33 -20.98 40.80
CA ALA A 462 -51.00 -22.18 40.02
C ALA A 462 -50.69 -21.83 38.55
N SER A 463 -49.58 -22.37 38.04
CA SER A 463 -49.18 -22.25 36.63
C SER A 463 -50.05 -23.14 35.74
N LEU A 464 -50.80 -22.53 34.83
CA LEU A 464 -51.69 -23.21 33.87
C LEU A 464 -50.96 -23.65 32.61
N GLY A 465 -49.83 -23.02 32.30
CA GLY A 465 -49.04 -23.25 31.10
C GLY A 465 -48.29 -21.98 30.70
N ARG A 466 -47.82 -21.93 29.45
CA ARG A 466 -47.29 -20.70 28.84
C ARG A 466 -47.65 -20.63 27.37
N VAL A 467 -47.78 -19.40 26.87
CA VAL A 467 -47.71 -19.09 25.44
C VAL A 467 -46.27 -18.77 25.04
N PHE A 468 -46.00 -18.83 23.74
CA PHE A 468 -44.75 -18.40 23.13
C PHE A 468 -45.00 -18.04 21.67
N ALA A 469 -44.62 -16.83 21.28
CA ALA A 469 -44.53 -16.39 19.89
C ALA A 469 -43.06 -16.14 19.52
N GLN A 470 -42.76 -16.30 18.24
CA GLN A 470 -41.47 -15.95 17.64
C GLN A 470 -41.65 -14.78 16.70
N ASP A 471 -40.86 -13.75 16.88
CA ASP A 471 -40.69 -12.67 15.91
C ASP A 471 -39.22 -12.68 15.46
N PRO A 472 -38.92 -12.68 14.14
CA PRO A 472 -37.56 -12.77 13.64
C PRO A 472 -36.84 -11.40 13.56
N ASP A 473 -37.55 -10.29 13.76
CA ASP A 473 -36.98 -8.94 13.70
C ASP A 473 -35.99 -8.70 14.88
N LEU A 474 -35.26 -7.58 14.89
CA LEU A 474 -34.12 -7.37 15.80
C LEU A 474 -34.45 -6.47 17.00
N GLY A 475 -33.90 -6.82 18.16
CA GLY A 475 -33.80 -5.92 19.31
C GLY A 475 -35.14 -5.60 19.97
N LYS A 476 -35.85 -4.58 19.49
CA LYS A 476 -37.20 -4.21 19.97
C LYS A 476 -38.31 -4.74 19.07
N ASN A 477 -38.05 -4.81 17.77
CA ASN A 477 -38.99 -5.31 16.79
C ASN A 477 -39.22 -6.82 17.06
N GLY A 478 -38.13 -7.59 17.26
CA GLY A 478 -38.24 -8.98 17.74
C GLY A 478 -38.70 -9.19 19.20
N LEU A 479 -38.95 -8.13 19.99
CA LEU A 479 -39.23 -8.27 21.42
C LEU A 479 -40.74 -8.37 21.70
N VAL A 480 -41.25 -9.59 21.63
CA VAL A 480 -42.66 -9.88 21.94
C VAL A 480 -42.97 -9.67 23.42
N SER A 481 -44.02 -8.90 23.68
CA SER A 481 -44.70 -8.75 24.95
C SER A 481 -46.10 -9.40 24.90
N TYR A 482 -46.55 -10.00 26.00
CA TYR A 482 -47.81 -10.76 26.07
C TYR A 482 -48.88 -10.03 26.89
N GLU A 483 -50.09 -9.90 26.35
CA GLU A 483 -51.23 -9.28 27.02
C GLU A 483 -52.50 -10.16 26.94
N LEU A 484 -53.27 -10.22 28.03
CA LEU A 484 -54.51 -10.99 28.10
C LEU A 484 -55.68 -10.18 27.56
N LEU A 485 -56.27 -10.62 26.44
CA LEU A 485 -57.46 -10.00 25.88
C LEU A 485 -58.73 -10.59 26.51
N ASP A 486 -59.46 -9.76 27.26
CA ASP A 486 -60.82 -10.05 27.72
C ASP A 486 -61.79 -10.00 26.53
N VAL A 487 -61.90 -11.12 25.80
CA VAL A 487 -62.93 -11.33 24.78
C VAL A 487 -64.31 -11.30 25.46
N ILE A 488 -65.24 -10.52 24.90
CA ILE A 488 -66.60 -10.36 25.44
C ILE A 488 -67.46 -11.59 25.07
N SER A 489 -67.17 -12.72 25.71
CA SER A 489 -67.98 -13.93 25.73
C SER A 489 -68.87 -13.95 26.98
N GLU A 490 -70.04 -14.60 26.94
CA GLU A 490 -70.96 -14.66 28.09
C GLU A 490 -70.36 -15.52 29.22
N GLY A 491 -69.78 -14.87 30.23
CA GLY A 491 -69.14 -15.51 31.37
C GLY A 491 -68.38 -14.52 32.28
N PRO A 492 -67.67 -15.01 33.32
CA PRO A 492 -66.69 -14.20 34.04
C PRO A 492 -65.54 -13.80 33.11
N SER A 493 -65.05 -12.55 33.20
CA SER A 493 -63.93 -12.13 32.34
C SER A 493 -62.65 -12.86 32.71
N ALA A 494 -61.84 -13.21 31.71
CA ALA A 494 -60.61 -13.98 31.89
C ALA A 494 -59.63 -13.26 32.83
N SER A 495 -59.54 -11.92 32.76
CA SER A 495 -58.71 -11.12 33.65
C SER A 495 -59.14 -11.12 35.12
N SER A 496 -60.34 -11.61 35.45
CA SER A 496 -60.74 -11.90 36.84
C SER A 496 -60.20 -13.26 37.33
N LEU A 497 -60.12 -14.25 36.44
CA LEU A 497 -59.77 -15.64 36.75
C LEU A 497 -58.27 -15.97 36.62
N LEU A 498 -57.54 -15.27 35.75
CA LEU A 498 -56.12 -15.55 35.47
C LEU A 498 -55.29 -14.29 35.20
N ALA A 499 -53.97 -14.47 35.18
CA ALA A 499 -52.97 -13.48 34.79
C ALA A 499 -51.98 -14.09 33.79
N VAL A 500 -51.49 -13.26 32.86
CA VAL A 500 -50.39 -13.60 31.94
C VAL A 500 -49.19 -12.71 32.29
N GLU A 501 -48.00 -13.30 32.43
CA GLU A 501 -46.76 -12.55 32.65
C GLU A 501 -46.19 -12.05 31.32
N SER A 502 -46.13 -10.72 31.16
CA SER A 502 -45.92 -10.08 29.85
C SER A 502 -44.56 -10.32 29.19
N SER A 503 -43.53 -10.73 29.96
CA SER A 503 -42.19 -11.03 29.43
C SER A 503 -41.89 -12.52 29.23
N SER A 504 -42.70 -13.43 29.78
CA SER A 504 -42.45 -14.88 29.72
C SER A 504 -43.55 -15.67 28.99
N GLY A 505 -44.75 -15.09 28.86
CA GLY A 505 -45.94 -15.76 28.38
C GLY A 505 -46.54 -16.76 29.39
N ALA A 506 -46.04 -16.83 30.63
CA ALA A 506 -46.56 -17.73 31.65
C ALA A 506 -47.98 -17.34 32.08
N ILE A 507 -48.87 -18.32 32.15
CA ILE A 507 -50.28 -18.14 32.52
C ILE A 507 -50.49 -18.70 33.93
N THR A 508 -51.09 -17.91 34.82
CA THR A 508 -51.33 -18.28 36.23
C THR A 508 -52.78 -18.05 36.64
N ALA A 509 -53.34 -18.95 37.44
CA ALA A 509 -54.68 -18.79 38.00
C ALA A 509 -54.70 -17.76 39.14
N LYS A 510 -55.67 -16.86 39.17
CA LYS A 510 -55.94 -15.93 40.29
C LYS A 510 -56.82 -16.57 41.37
N THR A 511 -57.67 -17.52 40.97
CA THR A 511 -58.62 -18.22 41.84
C THR A 511 -58.36 -19.73 41.82
N SER A 512 -59.02 -20.46 42.73
CA SER A 512 -59.29 -21.87 42.49
C SER A 512 -60.38 -22.01 41.42
N PHE A 513 -60.31 -23.06 40.62
CA PHE A 513 -61.40 -23.55 39.79
C PHE A 513 -62.12 -24.71 40.50
N ASP A 514 -63.34 -24.96 40.02
CA ASP A 514 -64.39 -25.84 40.56
C ASP A 514 -65.14 -26.34 39.33
N PHE A 515 -65.13 -27.65 39.06
CA PHE A 515 -65.57 -28.22 37.79
C PHE A 515 -67.09 -28.10 37.62
N GLU A 516 -67.83 -28.23 38.71
CA GLU A 516 -69.29 -28.15 38.81
C GLU A 516 -69.79 -26.78 38.36
N GLN A 517 -69.08 -25.72 38.74
CA GLN A 517 -69.35 -24.35 38.31
C GLN A 517 -68.70 -23.98 36.97
N LEU A 518 -67.49 -24.45 36.66
CA LEU A 518 -66.71 -24.01 35.51
C LEU A 518 -65.83 -25.11 34.90
N ARG A 519 -66.44 -25.96 34.06
CA ARG A 519 -65.77 -27.06 33.32
C ARG A 519 -64.66 -26.63 32.36
N GLY A 520 -64.65 -25.36 31.95
CA GLY A 520 -63.65 -24.79 31.05
C GLY A 520 -64.15 -23.54 30.34
N PHE A 521 -63.21 -22.78 29.77
CA PHE A 521 -63.48 -21.55 29.02
C PHE A 521 -62.34 -21.23 28.04
N HIS A 522 -62.59 -20.32 27.10
CA HIS A 522 -61.59 -19.85 26.16
C HIS A 522 -61.26 -18.37 26.41
N PHE A 523 -60.01 -18.00 26.16
CA PHE A 523 -59.54 -16.61 26.20
C PHE A 523 -58.48 -16.38 25.12
N GLN A 524 -58.15 -15.12 24.84
CA GLN A 524 -57.11 -14.78 23.86
C GLN A 524 -55.93 -14.10 24.52
N VAL A 525 -54.72 -14.41 24.02
CA VAL A 525 -53.49 -13.72 24.42
C VAL A 525 -52.92 -13.05 23.18
N GLU A 526 -52.74 -11.73 23.26
CA GLU A 526 -52.00 -10.98 22.24
C GLU A 526 -50.50 -11.14 22.48
N GLY A 527 -49.74 -11.40 21.42
CA GLY A 527 -48.30 -11.20 21.35
C GLY A 527 -48.03 -9.96 20.52
N ARG A 528 -47.43 -8.93 21.13
CA ARG A 528 -47.21 -7.59 20.56
C ARG A 528 -45.73 -7.22 20.62
N ASP A 529 -45.17 -6.77 19.51
CA ASP A 529 -43.77 -6.33 19.44
C ASP A 529 -43.52 -4.98 20.16
N GLY A 530 -42.24 -4.58 20.24
CA GLY A 530 -41.80 -3.27 20.72
C GLY A 530 -41.52 -2.25 19.62
N GLY A 531 -42.01 -2.48 18.40
CA GLY A 531 -41.71 -1.73 17.19
C GLY A 531 -42.55 -0.46 16.99
N ILE A 532 -42.28 0.25 15.89
CA ILE A 532 -43.00 1.49 15.52
C ILE A 532 -43.23 1.50 13.99
N PRO A 533 -44.48 1.30 13.50
CA PRO A 533 -45.68 0.96 14.26
C PRO A 533 -45.59 -0.45 14.88
N PRO A 534 -46.15 -0.67 16.08
CA PRO A 534 -46.12 -1.98 16.69
C PRO A 534 -47.15 -2.91 16.06
N ARG A 535 -46.75 -4.15 15.79
CA ARG A 535 -47.59 -5.21 15.22
C ARG A 535 -47.90 -6.25 16.28
N SER A 536 -48.92 -7.06 16.04
CA SER A 536 -49.35 -8.09 16.97
C SER A 536 -50.12 -9.22 16.30
N ALA A 537 -50.16 -10.37 16.97
CA ALA A 537 -51.02 -11.49 16.66
C ALA A 537 -51.69 -12.04 17.93
N THR A 538 -52.69 -12.89 17.77
CA THR A 538 -53.46 -13.46 18.89
C THR A 538 -53.51 -14.97 18.82
N VAL A 539 -53.22 -15.65 19.93
CA VAL A 539 -53.50 -17.08 20.12
C VAL A 539 -54.75 -17.27 20.97
N THR A 540 -55.61 -18.24 20.63
CA THR A 540 -56.76 -18.61 21.46
C THR A 540 -56.42 -19.78 22.36
N ILE A 541 -56.56 -19.61 23.67
CA ILE A 541 -56.27 -20.61 24.68
C ILE A 541 -57.58 -21.25 25.13
N ASN A 542 -57.70 -22.57 24.98
CA ASN A 542 -58.81 -23.37 25.47
C ASN A 542 -58.38 -23.99 26.81
N LEU A 543 -58.88 -23.46 27.94
CA LEU A 543 -58.58 -24.00 29.26
C LEU A 543 -59.70 -24.96 29.69
N PHE A 544 -59.34 -26.22 29.89
CA PHE A 544 -60.21 -27.25 30.42
C PHE A 544 -59.92 -27.49 31.89
N VAL A 545 -60.95 -27.47 32.73
CA VAL A 545 -60.86 -27.88 34.13
C VAL A 545 -61.06 -29.39 34.21
N VAL A 546 -60.28 -30.06 35.05
CA VAL A 546 -60.26 -31.52 35.21
C VAL A 546 -60.78 -31.88 36.60
N ASP A 547 -62.05 -32.28 36.58
CA ASP A 547 -62.83 -33.08 37.53
C ASP A 547 -61.98 -34.02 38.43
N ARG A 548 -62.25 -33.97 39.73
CA ARG A 548 -61.71 -34.80 40.83
C ARG A 548 -62.88 -35.31 41.67
N ASN A 549 -62.72 -36.48 42.28
CA ASN A 549 -63.79 -37.11 43.04
C ASN A 549 -63.90 -36.46 44.44
N ASP A 550 -64.58 -35.31 44.51
CA ASP A 550 -64.62 -34.41 45.66
C ASP A 550 -66.03 -34.28 46.29
N ASN A 551 -67.09 -34.48 45.49
CA ASN A 551 -68.46 -34.60 46.01
C ASN A 551 -68.81 -36.05 46.40
N TYR A 552 -69.87 -36.19 47.21
CA TYR A 552 -70.33 -37.49 47.73
C TYR A 552 -71.70 -37.83 47.14
N PRO A 553 -71.95 -39.11 46.75
CA PRO A 553 -73.25 -39.53 46.22
C PRO A 553 -74.44 -39.16 47.12
N VAL A 554 -75.37 -38.32 46.64
CA VAL A 554 -76.53 -37.84 47.41
C VAL A 554 -77.75 -38.72 47.16
N ILE A 555 -78.30 -39.35 48.21
CA ILE A 555 -79.48 -40.24 48.09
C ILE A 555 -80.78 -39.41 48.12
N LEU A 556 -81.42 -39.30 46.95
CA LEU A 556 -82.66 -38.55 46.71
C LEU A 556 -83.94 -39.29 47.10
N PHE A 557 -83.94 -40.63 47.01
CA PHE A 557 -85.13 -41.42 47.33
C PHE A 557 -84.74 -42.87 47.72
N PRO A 558 -85.43 -43.50 48.70
CA PRO A 558 -86.50 -42.94 49.54
C PRO A 558 -85.97 -42.06 50.67
N LEU A 559 -86.62 -40.90 50.89
CA LEU A 559 -86.23 -39.93 51.91
C LEU A 559 -86.67 -40.36 53.33
N PRO A 560 -85.80 -40.28 54.35
CA PRO A 560 -86.18 -40.54 55.74
C PRO A 560 -87.09 -39.44 56.28
N ARG A 561 -88.35 -39.77 56.57
CA ARG A 561 -89.30 -38.80 57.16
C ARG A 561 -88.99 -38.63 58.64
N ASN A 562 -88.73 -37.38 59.07
CA ASN A 562 -88.40 -37.02 60.46
C ASN A 562 -87.27 -37.88 61.08
N GLY A 563 -86.27 -38.27 60.29
CA GLY A 563 -85.16 -39.13 60.73
C GLY A 563 -85.50 -40.61 60.88
N SER A 564 -86.78 -40.99 60.81
CA SER A 564 -87.18 -42.41 60.82
C SER A 564 -86.72 -43.14 59.56
N VAL A 565 -86.39 -44.41 59.74
CA VAL A 565 -86.04 -45.34 58.65
C VAL A 565 -87.20 -45.41 57.65
N PRO A 566 -87.02 -45.07 56.35
CA PRO A 566 -88.08 -45.17 55.35
C PRO A 566 -88.59 -46.63 55.26
N VAL A 567 -89.91 -46.81 55.42
CA VAL A 567 -90.57 -48.13 55.47
C VAL A 567 -91.36 -48.40 54.21
N GLU A 568 -91.04 -49.48 53.52
CA GLU A 568 -91.74 -49.99 52.33
C GLU A 568 -92.59 -51.21 52.70
N ILE A 569 -93.85 -51.25 52.25
CA ILE A 569 -94.78 -52.35 52.58
C ILE A 569 -94.81 -53.36 51.44
N VAL A 570 -94.39 -54.60 51.73
CA VAL A 570 -94.36 -55.71 50.77
C VAL A 570 -95.42 -56.74 51.17
N PRO A 571 -96.38 -57.10 50.28
CA PRO A 571 -97.37 -58.11 50.59
C PRO A 571 -96.72 -59.49 50.78
N ARG A 572 -97.22 -60.31 51.70
CA ARG A 572 -96.74 -61.69 51.89
C ARG A 572 -97.03 -62.60 50.69
N SER A 573 -97.89 -62.16 49.77
CA SER A 573 -98.12 -62.77 48.45
C SER A 573 -97.13 -62.32 47.37
N ALA A 574 -96.11 -61.51 47.71
CA ALA A 574 -95.07 -61.07 46.78
C ALA A 574 -94.27 -62.26 46.22
N ARG A 575 -94.33 -62.41 44.90
CA ARG A 575 -93.51 -63.38 44.15
C ARG A 575 -92.06 -62.91 44.07
N THR A 576 -91.15 -63.82 43.72
CA THR A 576 -89.77 -63.49 43.35
C THR A 576 -89.72 -62.40 42.28
N GLY A 577 -88.88 -61.38 42.46
CA GLY A 577 -88.71 -60.26 41.54
C GLY A 577 -89.68 -59.09 41.72
N HIS A 578 -90.56 -59.14 42.74
CA HIS A 578 -91.41 -58.02 43.15
C HIS A 578 -90.55 -56.81 43.55
N LEU A 579 -90.90 -55.62 43.06
CA LEU A 579 -90.21 -54.37 43.39
C LEU A 579 -90.62 -53.92 44.78
N VAL A 580 -89.64 -53.76 45.66
CA VAL A 580 -89.81 -53.23 47.02
C VAL A 580 -89.76 -51.71 46.97
N THR A 581 -88.69 -51.18 46.37
CA THR A 581 -88.47 -49.75 46.13
C THR A 581 -87.35 -49.57 45.10
N LYS A 582 -87.04 -48.34 44.72
CA LYS A 582 -85.86 -48.01 43.91
C LYS A 582 -85.06 -46.97 44.66
N VAL A 583 -83.85 -47.30 45.08
CA VAL A 583 -82.92 -46.28 45.59
C VAL A 583 -82.51 -45.40 44.41
N VAL A 584 -82.65 -44.09 44.57
CA VAL A 584 -82.22 -43.09 43.59
C VAL A 584 -81.24 -42.18 44.28
N ALA A 585 -80.09 -41.98 43.65
CA ALA A 585 -79.07 -41.04 44.06
C ALA A 585 -78.56 -40.26 42.84
N GLU A 586 -78.00 -39.09 43.12
CA GLU A 586 -77.26 -38.25 42.17
C GLU A 586 -75.85 -38.00 42.68
N ASP A 587 -74.98 -37.54 41.80
CA ASP A 587 -73.65 -37.02 42.14
C ASP A 587 -73.42 -35.72 41.37
N ALA A 588 -72.51 -34.87 41.86
CA ALA A 588 -72.25 -33.56 41.27
C ALA A 588 -71.15 -33.61 40.19
N ASP A 589 -70.16 -34.48 40.40
CA ASP A 589 -68.95 -34.66 39.58
C ASP A 589 -69.26 -35.15 38.14
N SER A 590 -68.30 -35.73 37.42
CA SER A 590 -68.56 -36.31 36.08
C SER A 590 -67.75 -37.57 35.76
N GLY A 591 -67.99 -38.13 34.57
CA GLY A 591 -67.32 -39.34 34.09
C GLY A 591 -67.49 -40.54 35.03
N SER A 592 -66.37 -41.02 35.58
CA SER A 592 -66.34 -42.11 36.57
C SER A 592 -66.74 -41.64 37.98
N ASN A 593 -66.52 -40.37 38.30
CA ASN A 593 -66.77 -39.79 39.62
C ASN A 593 -68.28 -39.69 39.88
N ALA A 594 -69.07 -39.33 38.86
CA ALA A 594 -70.53 -39.44 38.93
C ALA A 594 -71.11 -40.82 38.57
N TRP A 595 -70.29 -41.86 38.34
CA TRP A 595 -70.80 -43.19 37.97
C TRP A 595 -71.24 -43.98 39.21
N LEU A 596 -72.49 -43.79 39.60
CA LEU A 596 -73.06 -44.46 40.77
C LEU A 596 -73.34 -45.97 40.58
N SER A 597 -72.99 -46.74 41.61
CA SER A 597 -73.29 -48.16 41.74
C SER A 597 -73.92 -48.51 43.10
N TYR A 598 -74.89 -49.42 43.10
CA TYR A 598 -75.81 -49.68 44.21
C TYR A 598 -75.60 -51.07 44.82
N HIS A 599 -75.27 -51.14 46.11
CA HIS A 599 -74.89 -52.40 46.78
C HIS A 599 -75.66 -52.61 48.08
N ILE A 600 -76.08 -53.83 48.41
CA ILE A 600 -76.59 -54.15 49.74
C ILE A 600 -75.39 -54.43 50.66
N SER A 601 -75.12 -53.52 51.59
CA SER A 601 -74.04 -53.68 52.58
C SER A 601 -74.44 -54.64 53.70
N ARG A 602 -75.70 -54.56 54.16
CA ARG A 602 -76.25 -55.39 55.24
C ARG A 602 -77.74 -55.63 55.00
N ALA A 603 -78.24 -56.83 55.31
CA ALA A 603 -79.67 -57.13 55.30
C ALA A 603 -80.04 -58.08 56.45
N SER A 604 -81.28 -58.00 56.92
CA SER A 604 -81.81 -58.92 57.95
C SER A 604 -81.93 -60.36 57.43
N ASP A 605 -82.20 -60.51 56.13
CA ASP A 605 -81.98 -61.75 55.38
C ASP A 605 -81.38 -61.41 54.02
N SER A 606 -80.12 -61.80 53.80
CA SER A 606 -79.38 -61.60 52.55
C SER A 606 -79.87 -62.49 51.40
N SER A 607 -80.72 -63.49 51.67
CA SER A 607 -81.37 -64.32 50.65
C SER A 607 -82.72 -63.76 50.18
N LEU A 608 -83.32 -62.84 50.94
CA LEU A 608 -84.67 -62.32 50.67
C LEU A 608 -84.67 -61.15 49.68
N PHE A 609 -83.61 -60.35 49.65
CA PHE A 609 -83.52 -59.13 48.83
C PHE A 609 -82.31 -59.14 47.88
N ARG A 610 -82.48 -58.53 46.72
CA ARG A 610 -81.41 -58.19 45.76
C ARG A 610 -81.59 -56.77 45.27
N ILE A 611 -80.50 -56.05 45.00
CA ILE A 611 -80.54 -54.74 44.36
C ILE A 611 -79.98 -54.82 42.93
N SER A 612 -80.51 -54.02 42.02
CA SER A 612 -79.91 -53.82 40.69
C SER A 612 -78.74 -52.85 40.79
N ALA A 613 -77.52 -53.34 40.59
CA ALA A 613 -76.29 -52.57 40.81
C ALA A 613 -76.17 -51.28 39.98
N ASN A 614 -76.90 -51.18 38.86
CA ASN A 614 -76.85 -50.05 37.93
C ASN A 614 -78.13 -49.19 37.97
N ILE A 615 -79.16 -49.59 38.71
CA ILE A 615 -80.51 -48.98 38.65
C ILE A 615 -81.11 -48.73 40.05
N GLY A 616 -80.51 -49.25 41.12
CA GLY A 616 -80.96 -49.06 42.50
C GLY A 616 -82.27 -49.77 42.87
N GLU A 617 -82.90 -50.50 41.95
CA GLU A 617 -84.12 -51.28 42.22
C GLU A 617 -83.88 -52.38 43.25
N LEU A 618 -84.47 -52.24 44.44
CA LEU A 618 -84.53 -53.28 45.46
C LEU A 618 -85.71 -54.20 45.14
N ARG A 619 -85.43 -55.49 44.91
CA ARG A 619 -86.43 -56.51 44.58
C ARG A 619 -86.32 -57.72 45.50
N THR A 620 -87.43 -58.45 45.66
CA THR A 620 -87.40 -59.77 46.29
C THR A 620 -86.53 -60.73 45.46
N ALA A 621 -85.59 -61.42 46.11
CA ALA A 621 -84.70 -62.40 45.49
C ALA A 621 -85.30 -63.81 45.49
N ARG A 622 -86.22 -64.09 46.43
CA ARG A 622 -87.00 -65.33 46.55
C ARG A 622 -88.47 -65.03 46.86
N LEU A 623 -89.28 -66.08 46.95
CA LEU A 623 -90.64 -66.00 47.49
C LEU A 623 -90.60 -65.65 48.99
N VAL A 624 -91.52 -64.81 49.45
CA VAL A 624 -91.74 -64.57 50.89
C VAL A 624 -92.32 -65.83 51.53
N LEU A 625 -91.60 -66.41 52.49
CA LEU A 625 -92.02 -67.59 53.23
C LEU A 625 -92.83 -67.18 54.47
N PRO A 626 -93.76 -68.02 54.96
CA PRO A 626 -94.50 -67.76 56.20
C PRO A 626 -93.59 -67.58 57.44
N THR A 627 -92.38 -68.15 57.38
CA THR A 627 -91.31 -68.08 58.39
C THR A 627 -90.51 -66.79 58.38
N ASP A 628 -90.63 -65.94 57.35
CA ASP A 628 -89.82 -64.73 57.23
C ASP A 628 -90.27 -63.68 58.25
N ALA A 629 -89.29 -63.07 58.93
CA ALA A 629 -89.52 -62.08 59.98
C ALA A 629 -90.32 -60.88 59.44
N VAL A 630 -91.34 -60.45 60.20
CA VAL A 630 -92.31 -59.44 59.76
C VAL A 630 -91.65 -58.10 59.42
N LYS A 631 -90.71 -57.68 60.27
CA LYS A 631 -89.79 -56.57 60.01
C LYS A 631 -88.55 -57.12 59.31
N GLN A 632 -88.15 -56.49 58.21
CA GLN A 632 -86.89 -56.73 57.51
C GLN A 632 -86.15 -55.39 57.37
N ARG A 633 -84.84 -55.35 57.59
CA ARG A 633 -84.03 -54.13 57.42
C ARG A 633 -82.93 -54.36 56.39
N VAL A 634 -82.75 -53.42 55.45
CA VAL A 634 -81.75 -53.48 54.36
C VAL A 634 -80.97 -52.18 54.33
N VAL A 635 -79.64 -52.24 54.42
CA VAL A 635 -78.75 -51.09 54.24
C VAL A 635 -78.20 -51.12 52.82
N VAL A 636 -78.58 -50.13 52.02
CA VAL A 636 -78.05 -49.91 50.68
C VAL A 636 -76.95 -48.86 50.77
N VAL A 637 -75.81 -49.16 50.15
CA VAL A 637 -74.71 -48.23 49.91
C VAL A 637 -74.74 -47.83 48.44
N VAL A 638 -74.60 -46.53 48.19
CA VAL A 638 -74.33 -45.97 46.87
C VAL A 638 -72.86 -45.55 46.85
N ARG A 639 -72.13 -45.94 45.80
CA ARG A 639 -70.71 -45.65 45.62
C ARG A 639 -70.43 -45.26 44.18
N ASP A 640 -69.66 -44.21 43.98
CA ASP A 640 -69.08 -43.83 42.69
C ASP A 640 -67.99 -44.83 42.20
N HIS A 641 -67.33 -44.48 41.10
CA HIS A 641 -66.17 -45.17 40.54
C HIS A 641 -64.94 -44.23 40.37
N GLY A 642 -64.82 -43.19 41.21
CA GLY A 642 -63.65 -42.31 41.20
C GLY A 642 -62.42 -42.89 41.89
N ASP A 643 -61.37 -42.08 42.03
CA ASP A 643 -60.16 -42.43 42.80
C ASP A 643 -59.65 -41.22 43.63
N PRO A 644 -59.78 -41.23 44.96
CA PRO A 644 -60.40 -42.28 45.78
C PRO A 644 -61.94 -42.28 45.67
N PRO A 645 -62.60 -43.46 45.59
CA PRO A 645 -64.04 -43.51 45.44
C PRO A 645 -64.80 -43.28 46.75
N LEU A 646 -65.79 -42.41 46.72
CA LEU A 646 -66.64 -41.98 47.84
C LEU A 646 -67.97 -42.76 47.86
N SER A 647 -68.75 -42.57 48.93
CA SER A 647 -70.01 -43.33 49.12
C SER A 647 -70.93 -42.74 50.18
N SER A 648 -72.21 -43.05 50.05
CA SER A 648 -73.26 -42.78 51.03
C SER A 648 -74.11 -44.03 51.28
N SER A 649 -74.99 -43.99 52.29
CA SER A 649 -75.83 -45.14 52.60
C SER A 649 -77.20 -44.77 53.15
N VAL A 650 -78.21 -45.58 52.82
CA VAL A 650 -79.58 -45.47 53.33
C VAL A 650 -79.98 -46.80 53.98
N THR A 651 -80.59 -46.72 55.17
CA THR A 651 -81.23 -47.87 55.81
C THR A 651 -82.70 -47.86 55.42
N LEU A 652 -83.20 -49.01 54.95
CA LEU A 652 -84.56 -49.24 54.50
C LEU A 652 -85.24 -50.23 55.43
N GLY A 653 -86.45 -49.89 55.89
CA GLY A 653 -87.36 -50.83 56.54
C GLY A 653 -88.26 -51.46 55.49
N VAL A 654 -88.47 -52.77 55.58
CA VAL A 654 -89.39 -53.50 54.71
C VAL A 654 -90.34 -54.30 55.58
N LEU A 655 -91.65 -54.08 55.40
CA LEU A 655 -92.68 -54.68 56.23
C LEU A 655 -93.46 -55.73 55.44
N LEU A 656 -93.35 -57.00 55.87
CA LEU A 656 -94.00 -58.14 55.23
C LEU A 656 -95.46 -58.29 55.71
N SER A 657 -96.38 -57.48 55.16
CA SER A 657 -97.79 -57.41 55.57
C SER A 657 -98.75 -57.39 54.37
N ASN A 658 -99.87 -58.12 54.49
CA ASN A 658 -100.97 -58.09 53.52
C ASN A 658 -101.94 -56.91 53.71
N SER A 659 -101.78 -56.13 54.78
CA SER A 659 -102.58 -54.96 55.10
C SER A 659 -101.69 -53.81 55.55
N VAL A 660 -102.06 -52.59 55.17
CA VAL A 660 -101.39 -51.36 55.64
C VAL A 660 -101.71 -51.19 57.13
N PRO A 661 -100.69 -51.13 58.02
CA PRO A 661 -100.94 -50.85 59.43
C PRO A 661 -101.47 -49.43 59.64
N GLN A 662 -102.32 -49.22 60.64
CA GLN A 662 -102.70 -47.87 61.09
C GLN A 662 -101.55 -47.13 61.81
N LEU A 663 -100.54 -47.88 62.25
CA LEU A 663 -99.29 -47.41 62.83
C LEU A 663 -98.17 -48.29 62.28
N LEU A 664 -97.22 -47.69 61.57
CA LEU A 664 -96.02 -48.39 61.11
C LEU A 664 -95.22 -48.84 62.35
N PRO A 665 -94.70 -50.08 62.39
CA PRO A 665 -93.87 -50.52 63.49
C PRO A 665 -92.48 -49.87 63.40
N ASP A 666 -91.90 -49.49 64.54
CA ASP A 666 -90.54 -48.96 64.57
C ASP A 666 -89.52 -49.95 64.03
N PHE A 667 -88.56 -49.44 63.24
CA PHE A 667 -87.38 -50.17 62.78
C PHE A 667 -86.12 -49.79 63.58
N GLU A 668 -86.31 -49.06 64.68
CA GLU A 668 -85.26 -48.65 65.64
C GLU A 668 -84.75 -49.80 66.53
N ASP A 669 -85.36 -50.99 66.45
CA ASP A 669 -84.82 -52.18 67.12
C ASP A 669 -83.34 -52.37 66.77
N VAL A 670 -82.50 -52.28 67.79
CA VAL A 670 -81.05 -52.42 67.69
C VAL A 670 -80.74 -53.81 67.17
N TRP A 671 -79.77 -53.91 66.25
CA TRP A 671 -79.19 -55.21 65.91
C TRP A 671 -78.37 -55.68 67.10
N GLU A 672 -78.97 -56.54 67.93
CA GLU A 672 -78.30 -57.34 68.96
C GLU A 672 -76.95 -57.85 68.41
N PRO A 673 -75.81 -57.41 68.96
CA PRO A 673 -74.54 -57.54 68.29
C PRO A 673 -74.00 -58.97 68.40
N GLY A 674 -74.34 -59.79 67.40
CA GLY A 674 -73.52 -60.92 66.98
C GLY A 674 -72.12 -60.41 66.60
N GLY A 675 -71.24 -60.35 67.59
CA GLY A 675 -70.21 -59.32 67.73
C GLY A 675 -68.99 -59.39 66.80
N GLN A 676 -69.19 -59.32 65.49
CA GLN A 676 -68.13 -58.85 64.59
C GLN A 676 -67.92 -57.35 64.82
N LEU A 677 -66.70 -56.96 65.18
CA LEU A 677 -66.42 -55.65 65.81
C LEU A 677 -66.75 -54.48 64.88
N SER A 678 -67.91 -53.85 65.13
CA SER A 678 -68.33 -52.63 64.45
C SER A 678 -67.57 -51.41 64.98
N ALA A 679 -67.34 -50.41 64.12
CA ALA A 679 -66.48 -49.26 64.39
C ALA A 679 -66.88 -48.43 65.63
N GLN A 680 -68.10 -48.52 66.13
CA GLN A 680 -68.51 -47.85 67.38
C GLN A 680 -67.86 -48.46 68.63
N ASN A 681 -67.61 -49.77 68.67
CA ASN A 681 -66.81 -50.38 69.73
C ASN A 681 -65.33 -49.96 69.61
N LEU A 682 -64.83 -49.79 68.38
CA LEU A 682 -63.50 -49.22 68.14
C LEU A 682 -63.44 -47.76 68.64
N TYR A 683 -64.43 -46.93 68.37
CA TYR A 683 -64.51 -45.56 68.90
C TYR A 683 -64.64 -45.52 70.42
N LEU A 684 -65.37 -46.45 71.06
CA LEU A 684 -65.42 -46.55 72.52
C LEU A 684 -64.06 -46.95 73.11
N VAL A 685 -63.36 -47.91 72.47
CA VAL A 685 -62.01 -48.33 72.87
C VAL A 685 -60.99 -47.21 72.64
N ILE A 686 -61.08 -46.47 71.53
CA ILE A 686 -60.25 -45.28 71.26
C ILE A 686 -60.56 -44.18 72.29
N ALA A 687 -61.82 -43.92 72.62
CA ALA A 687 -62.20 -42.93 73.63
C ALA A 687 -61.68 -43.32 75.03
N LEU A 688 -61.84 -44.59 75.43
CA LEU A 688 -61.27 -45.12 76.68
C LEU A 688 -59.74 -45.09 76.67
N ALA A 689 -59.10 -45.41 75.55
CA ALA A 689 -57.64 -45.31 75.39
C ALA A 689 -57.17 -43.86 75.49
N CYS A 690 -57.82 -42.91 74.79
CA CYS A 690 -57.52 -41.48 74.87
C CYS A 690 -57.75 -40.91 76.27
N ILE A 691 -58.84 -41.28 76.95
CA ILE A 691 -59.08 -40.89 78.35
C ILE A 691 -58.00 -41.50 79.26
N SER A 692 -57.60 -42.75 79.04
CA SER A 692 -56.51 -43.41 79.78
C SER A 692 -55.15 -42.75 79.51
N PHE A 693 -54.89 -42.31 78.27
CA PHE A 693 -53.66 -41.64 77.88
C PHE A 693 -53.61 -40.19 78.37
N LEU A 694 -54.75 -39.50 78.40
CA LEU A 694 -54.90 -38.20 79.06
C LEU A 694 -54.75 -38.34 80.57
N PHE A 695 -55.28 -39.40 81.20
CA PHE A 695 -55.10 -39.65 82.63
C PHE A 695 -53.64 -40.01 82.98
N LEU A 696 -52.99 -40.86 82.16
CA LEU A 696 -51.57 -41.19 82.30
C LEU A 696 -50.67 -39.97 82.04
N GLY A 697 -51.00 -39.17 81.02
CA GLY A 697 -50.34 -37.90 80.71
C GLY A 697 -50.53 -36.87 81.83
N CYS A 698 -51.71 -36.78 82.43
CA CYS A 698 -51.96 -35.96 83.62
C CYS A 698 -51.21 -36.49 84.84
N LEU A 699 -51.10 -37.81 85.05
CA LEU A 699 -50.28 -38.40 86.11
C LEU A 699 -48.80 -38.08 85.93
N LEU A 700 -48.27 -38.25 84.71
CA LEU A 700 -46.89 -37.87 84.38
C LEU A 700 -46.68 -36.37 84.53
N PHE A 701 -47.64 -35.52 84.12
CA PHE A 701 -47.59 -34.08 84.34
C PHE A 701 -47.66 -33.71 85.84
N PHE A 702 -48.44 -34.44 86.65
CA PHE A 702 -48.47 -34.26 88.11
C PHE A 702 -47.17 -34.71 88.80
N VAL A 703 -46.54 -35.79 88.32
CA VAL A 703 -45.22 -36.24 88.78
C VAL A 703 -44.14 -35.23 88.38
N CYS A 704 -44.12 -34.76 87.13
CA CYS A 704 -43.19 -33.75 86.64
C CYS A 704 -43.39 -32.40 87.35
N THR A 705 -44.62 -31.93 87.55
CA THR A 705 -44.87 -30.70 88.32
C THR A 705 -44.56 -30.86 89.81
N LYS A 706 -44.59 -32.07 90.38
CA LYS A 706 -44.07 -32.33 91.74
C LYS A 706 -42.55 -32.42 91.82
N LEU A 707 -41.88 -32.87 90.76
CA LEU A 707 -40.41 -32.91 90.69
C LEU A 707 -39.78 -31.57 90.29
N HIS A 708 -40.53 -30.69 89.61
CA HIS A 708 -40.04 -29.41 89.08
C HIS A 708 -40.53 -28.17 89.85
N GLN A 709 -41.06 -28.37 91.07
CA GLN A 709 -41.51 -27.29 91.99
C GLN A 709 -40.50 -27.01 93.12
N SER A 710 -39.40 -26.36 92.77
CA SER A 710 -38.56 -25.58 93.71
C SER A 710 -37.84 -24.44 92.97
N PRO A 711 -37.58 -23.26 93.59
CA PRO A 711 -37.92 -22.00 92.90
C PRO A 711 -36.78 -20.98 92.70
N GLY A 712 -36.98 -20.10 91.70
CA GLY A 712 -36.19 -18.88 91.43
C GLY A 712 -35.21 -19.02 90.26
N CYS A 713 -34.78 -17.94 89.59
CA CYS A 713 -35.21 -16.53 89.62
C CYS A 713 -34.73 -15.80 88.32
N CYS A 714 -35.22 -14.56 88.10
CA CYS A 714 -34.67 -13.45 87.29
C CYS A 714 -33.86 -13.77 85.99
N ALA A 715 -34.27 -13.42 84.77
CA ALA A 715 -34.57 -12.10 84.17
C ALA A 715 -33.41 -11.44 83.37
N GLN A 716 -33.77 -10.83 82.23
CA GLN A 716 -33.08 -9.77 81.46
C GLN A 716 -31.72 -10.02 80.75
N SER A 717 -31.82 -10.11 79.41
CA SER A 717 -31.12 -9.24 78.41
C SER A 717 -29.64 -9.42 78.02
N CYS A 718 -29.39 -9.11 76.73
CA CYS A 718 -28.18 -8.52 76.16
C CYS A 718 -26.83 -9.30 76.04
N CYS A 719 -26.60 -9.79 74.82
CA CYS A 719 -25.44 -9.47 73.95
C CYS A 719 -24.00 -9.96 74.25
N ARG A 720 -23.36 -10.48 73.17
CA ARG A 720 -21.90 -10.46 72.83
C ARG A 720 -20.96 -11.43 73.60
N SER A 721 -19.82 -11.89 73.03
CA SER A 721 -19.27 -11.86 71.64
C SER A 721 -18.02 -12.75 71.48
N THR A 722 -17.40 -12.68 70.28
CA THR A 722 -15.94 -12.78 69.97
C THR A 722 -15.28 -14.18 70.00
N GLU A 723 -14.53 -14.61 68.97
CA GLU A 723 -14.40 -14.05 67.60
C GLU A 723 -14.45 -15.12 66.47
N ASP A 724 -13.51 -15.43 65.55
CA ASP A 724 -12.09 -15.06 65.37
C ASP A 724 -11.72 -14.87 63.88
N LEU A 725 -10.73 -13.99 63.66
CA LEU A 725 -9.72 -13.86 62.58
C LEU A 725 -9.79 -14.74 61.29
N ARG A 726 -9.45 -14.26 60.07
CA ARG A 726 -9.00 -12.92 59.59
C ARG A 726 -8.95 -12.86 58.04
N TYR A 727 -9.19 -11.68 57.43
CA TYR A 727 -8.76 -11.24 56.05
C TYR A 727 -9.25 -12.04 54.81
N GLY A 728 -9.64 -11.46 53.67
CA GLY A 728 -9.87 -10.03 53.33
C GLY A 728 -10.24 -9.80 51.83
N SER A 729 -10.95 -8.70 51.54
CA SER A 729 -11.19 -8.08 50.21
C SER A 729 -11.93 -8.81 49.06
N LYS A 730 -13.25 -8.55 48.99
CA LYS A 730 -14.05 -8.17 47.80
C LYS A 730 -13.56 -8.55 46.37
N MET A 731 -14.38 -9.34 45.68
CA MET A 731 -15.07 -8.89 44.45
C MET A 731 -16.46 -9.56 44.36
N VAL A 732 -17.35 -9.03 43.51
CA VAL A 732 -18.77 -9.44 43.47
C VAL A 732 -19.00 -10.55 42.45
N SER A 733 -19.72 -11.60 42.85
CA SER A 733 -20.31 -12.61 41.98
C SER A 733 -21.79 -12.81 42.33
N ASN A 734 -22.65 -12.93 41.32
CA ASN A 734 -24.07 -13.21 41.51
C ASN A 734 -24.31 -14.67 41.91
N PRO A 735 -25.32 -14.98 42.75
CA PRO A 735 -25.63 -16.35 43.15
C PRO A 735 -26.23 -17.17 42.01
N CYS A 736 -25.95 -18.46 42.00
CA CYS A 736 -26.47 -19.44 41.05
C CYS A 736 -27.98 -19.68 41.25
N MET A 737 -28.74 -19.90 40.15
CA MET A 737 -30.16 -20.28 40.25
C MET A 737 -30.34 -21.73 40.70
N THR A 738 -31.45 -21.97 41.39
CA THR A 738 -31.88 -23.29 41.88
C THR A 738 -32.38 -24.19 40.75
N SER A 739 -32.20 -25.50 40.91
CA SER A 739 -32.69 -26.53 39.99
C SER A 739 -34.22 -26.49 39.81
N ALA A 740 -34.68 -26.44 38.56
CA ALA A 740 -36.09 -26.62 38.20
C ALA A 740 -36.35 -28.06 37.73
N THR A 741 -37.48 -28.63 38.13
CA THR A 741 -38.03 -29.86 37.55
C THR A 741 -39.01 -29.51 36.42
N ILE A 742 -38.93 -30.24 35.31
CA ILE A 742 -39.85 -30.13 34.18
C ILE A 742 -40.57 -31.47 34.04
N ASP A 743 -41.89 -31.46 34.17
CA ASP A 743 -42.72 -32.62 33.82
C ASP A 743 -43.00 -32.61 32.31
N VAL A 744 -42.92 -33.79 31.68
CA VAL A 744 -43.13 -33.95 30.23
C VAL A 744 -44.23 -34.98 29.99
N THR A 745 -45.41 -34.51 29.64
CA THR A 745 -46.57 -35.35 29.29
C THR A 745 -46.80 -35.36 27.78
N THR A 746 -46.41 -36.44 27.10
CA THR A 746 -46.80 -36.68 25.70
C THR A 746 -48.19 -37.32 25.63
N VAL A 747 -49.11 -36.74 24.86
CA VAL A 747 -50.47 -37.27 24.68
C VAL A 747 -50.68 -37.72 23.24
N GLU A 748 -50.24 -38.95 22.94
CA GLU A 748 -50.78 -39.73 21.84
C GLU A 748 -51.69 -40.84 22.39
N ARG A 749 -52.58 -41.39 21.54
CA ARG A 749 -53.73 -42.23 21.94
C ARG A 749 -53.36 -43.58 22.56
N LEU A 750 -52.97 -43.58 23.84
CA LEU A 750 -52.80 -44.79 24.67
C LEU A 750 -53.45 -44.57 26.04
N SER A 751 -54.15 -45.59 26.55
CA SER A 751 -55.07 -45.47 27.69
C SER A 751 -54.43 -45.63 29.08
N GLN A 752 -53.16 -45.23 29.24
CA GLN A 752 -52.44 -45.26 30.53
C GLN A 752 -51.38 -44.14 30.61
N THR A 753 -51.51 -43.27 31.61
CA THR A 753 -50.52 -42.22 31.93
C THR A 753 -49.39 -42.77 32.80
N TYR A 754 -48.14 -42.54 32.41
CA TYR A 754 -46.95 -42.86 33.21
C TYR A 754 -46.18 -41.57 33.53
N LEU A 755 -45.95 -41.28 34.82
CA LEU A 755 -45.22 -40.11 35.27
C LEU A 755 -43.72 -40.45 35.43
N TYR A 756 -42.85 -39.77 34.67
CA TYR A 756 -41.39 -39.94 34.76
C TYR A 756 -40.74 -38.70 35.39
N ARG A 757 -39.92 -38.91 36.42
CA ARG A 757 -39.19 -37.83 37.10
C ARG A 757 -37.71 -37.89 36.75
N ALA A 758 -37.20 -36.82 36.13
CA ALA A 758 -35.78 -36.64 35.84
C ALA A 758 -35.21 -35.41 36.56
N SER A 759 -33.94 -35.48 36.96
CA SER A 759 -33.25 -34.40 37.66
C SER A 759 -31.81 -34.27 37.14
N LEU A 760 -31.48 -33.10 36.56
CA LEU A 760 -30.14 -32.77 36.06
C LEU A 760 -29.33 -32.05 37.15
N GLY A 761 -28.15 -32.57 37.45
CA GLY A 761 -27.15 -31.92 38.31
C GLY A 761 -25.99 -31.37 37.49
N LEU A 762 -25.59 -30.12 37.76
CA LEU A 762 -24.44 -29.49 37.12
C LEU A 762 -23.13 -29.94 37.77
N GLY A 763 -22.16 -30.37 36.96
CA GLY A 763 -20.83 -30.79 37.40
C GLY A 763 -19.74 -30.31 36.45
N SER A 764 -18.65 -29.77 37.02
CA SER A 764 -17.40 -29.27 36.41
C SER A 764 -17.22 -29.33 34.89
N ASP A 765 -17.00 -28.14 34.32
CA ASP A 765 -15.95 -27.88 33.33
C ASP A 765 -15.90 -28.78 32.08
N ASN A 766 -17.00 -28.90 31.33
CA ASN A 766 -16.96 -29.01 29.87
C ASN A 766 -18.35 -28.76 29.24
N ASN A 767 -18.47 -27.68 28.45
CA ASN A 767 -19.71 -27.34 27.73
C ASN A 767 -19.89 -28.17 26.45
N SER A 768 -19.99 -29.50 26.59
CA SER A 768 -20.22 -30.43 25.47
C SER A 768 -21.34 -31.42 25.80
N LEU A 769 -22.56 -31.12 25.35
CA LEU A 769 -23.75 -31.94 25.61
C LEU A 769 -23.76 -33.15 24.65
N LEU A 770 -23.29 -34.29 25.15
CA LEU A 770 -22.93 -35.46 24.33
C LEU A 770 -24.12 -36.43 24.18
N LEU A 771 -25.04 -36.10 23.27
CA LEU A 771 -26.16 -36.99 22.90
C LEU A 771 -25.64 -38.29 22.25
N ARG A 772 -25.93 -39.43 22.87
CA ARG A 772 -25.43 -40.75 22.47
C ARG A 772 -26.51 -41.61 21.81
N GLY A 773 -26.78 -41.35 20.53
CA GLY A 773 -27.72 -42.12 19.71
C GLY A 773 -27.65 -41.70 18.24
N GLU A 774 -28.18 -42.52 17.34
CA GLU A 774 -28.45 -42.13 15.96
C GLU A 774 -29.76 -41.35 15.92
N TYR A 775 -29.68 -40.03 15.78
CA TYR A 775 -30.84 -39.13 15.66
C TYR A 775 -30.94 -38.58 14.25
N ASN A 776 -32.15 -38.51 13.69
CA ASN A 776 -32.35 -37.95 12.37
C ASN A 776 -32.33 -36.42 12.42
N ALA A 777 -31.98 -35.76 11.31
CA ALA A 777 -31.81 -34.31 11.30
C ALA A 777 -33.11 -33.51 11.56
N ALA A 778 -34.27 -34.16 11.40
CA ALA A 778 -35.58 -33.61 11.77
C ALA A 778 -35.81 -33.65 13.29
N ASP A 779 -35.45 -34.74 13.96
CA ASP A 779 -35.75 -34.99 15.37
C ASP A 779 -35.04 -33.98 16.28
N LEU A 780 -33.77 -33.68 15.97
CA LEU A 780 -32.97 -32.69 16.69
C LEU A 780 -33.43 -31.24 16.48
N ARG A 781 -34.09 -30.94 15.36
CA ARG A 781 -34.68 -29.60 15.12
C ARG A 781 -35.83 -29.32 16.08
N ASN A 782 -36.66 -30.33 16.36
CA ASN A 782 -37.77 -30.21 17.31
C ASN A 782 -37.29 -30.18 18.77
N LEU A 783 -36.14 -30.78 19.08
CA LEU A 783 -35.53 -30.69 20.41
C LEU A 783 -35.03 -29.26 20.74
N ALA A 784 -34.56 -28.51 19.75
CA ALA A 784 -34.11 -27.14 19.95
C ALA A 784 -35.28 -26.17 20.23
N THR A 785 -36.39 -26.31 19.50
CA THR A 785 -37.58 -25.45 19.65
C THR A 785 -38.38 -25.74 20.91
N GLY A 786 -38.35 -26.98 21.44
CA GLY A 786 -39.09 -27.35 22.65
C GLY A 786 -38.45 -26.95 23.99
N VAL A 787 -37.20 -26.49 24.02
CA VAL A 787 -36.40 -26.34 25.26
C VAL A 787 -36.10 -24.88 25.64
N GLY A 788 -36.48 -23.90 24.80
CA GLY A 788 -36.41 -22.47 25.15
C GLY A 788 -35.00 -21.90 25.33
N LEU A 789 -33.98 -22.54 24.75
CA LEU A 789 -32.59 -22.10 24.81
C LEU A 789 -32.28 -21.09 23.71
N ASN A 790 -32.26 -19.80 24.06
CA ASN A 790 -31.80 -18.73 23.17
C ASN A 790 -30.28 -18.86 22.91
N LEU A 791 -29.92 -19.60 21.86
CA LEU A 791 -28.57 -19.68 21.30
C LEU A 791 -28.63 -19.36 19.80
N PRO A 792 -27.87 -18.37 19.29
CA PRO A 792 -27.87 -18.06 17.87
C PRO A 792 -27.26 -19.22 17.07
N ILE A 793 -27.82 -19.47 15.88
CA ILE A 793 -27.50 -20.63 15.04
C ILE A 793 -26.01 -20.69 14.66
N SER A 794 -25.34 -19.53 14.59
CA SER A 794 -23.91 -19.38 14.36
C SER A 794 -23.00 -20.01 15.42
N CYS A 795 -23.50 -20.32 16.63
CA CYS A 795 -22.71 -20.96 17.68
C CYS A 795 -22.62 -22.51 17.57
N ILE A 796 -23.32 -23.15 16.63
CA ILE A 796 -23.44 -24.62 16.55
C ILE A 796 -22.37 -25.22 15.60
N GLN A 797 -21.15 -25.45 16.09
CA GLN A 797 -20.11 -26.15 15.32
C GLN A 797 -20.25 -27.69 15.37
N ILE A 798 -20.86 -28.26 14.33
CA ILE A 798 -20.97 -29.73 14.15
C ILE A 798 -19.64 -30.30 13.62
N ARG A 799 -18.71 -30.66 14.52
CA ARG A 799 -17.47 -31.38 14.15
C ARG A 799 -17.69 -32.90 14.06
N ASN A 800 -17.98 -33.40 12.87
CA ASN A 800 -18.07 -34.85 12.61
C ASN A 800 -16.66 -35.47 12.50
N ARG A 801 -16.21 -36.16 13.56
CA ARG A 801 -14.86 -36.71 13.68
C ARG A 801 -14.76 -38.10 13.07
N LYS A 802 -14.57 -38.18 11.74
CA LYS A 802 -14.16 -39.43 11.07
C LYS A 802 -12.87 -39.97 11.71
N GLY A 803 -12.92 -41.23 12.14
CA GLY A 803 -11.77 -42.06 12.41
C GLY A 803 -11.80 -43.27 11.48
N ASP A 804 -10.64 -43.77 11.09
CA ASP A 804 -10.52 -44.87 10.14
C ASP A 804 -11.03 -46.19 10.70
N HIS A 805 -11.69 -46.98 9.86
CA HIS A 805 -11.23 -48.33 9.50
C HIS A 805 -11.95 -48.80 8.22
N ALA A 806 -11.37 -49.80 7.54
CA ALA A 806 -11.64 -50.05 6.13
C ALA A 806 -12.46 -51.32 5.86
N ASN A 807 -13.20 -51.27 4.75
CA ASN A 807 -13.49 -52.38 3.83
C ASN A 807 -14.37 -53.55 4.33
N VAL A 808 -15.58 -53.67 3.78
CA VAL A 808 -16.06 -54.84 3.00
C VAL A 808 -17.42 -54.54 2.38
N ASN A 809 -17.68 -55.08 1.18
CA ASN A 809 -18.91 -54.86 0.41
C ASN A 809 -20.08 -55.75 0.87
N ALA A 810 -21.26 -55.16 1.09
CA ALA A 810 -22.56 -55.78 0.81
C ALA A 810 -23.71 -54.75 0.82
N MET A 811 -24.43 -54.62 -0.29
CA MET A 811 -25.77 -53.99 -0.34
C MET A 811 -26.77 -55.00 -0.87
N PRO A 812 -27.97 -55.06 -0.27
CA PRO A 812 -29.19 -55.03 -1.09
C PRO A 812 -30.18 -53.96 -0.57
N ARG A 813 -30.78 -53.21 -1.50
CA ARG A 813 -31.91 -52.29 -1.23
C ARG A 813 -33.22 -52.91 -1.73
N GLN A 814 -34.28 -52.84 -0.93
CA GLN A 814 -35.69 -52.79 -1.38
C GLN A 814 -36.59 -52.37 -0.20
N PRO A 815 -37.85 -51.95 -0.43
CA PRO A 815 -38.43 -51.36 -1.64
C PRO A 815 -39.14 -50.00 -1.36
N ASN A 816 -39.63 -49.34 -2.40
CA ASN A 816 -40.61 -48.25 -2.28
C ASN A 816 -41.84 -48.59 -3.15
N PRO A 817 -43.08 -48.57 -2.64
CA PRO A 817 -44.28 -48.83 -3.43
C PRO A 817 -44.84 -47.56 -4.05
N ASP A 818 -45.14 -47.57 -5.36
CA ASP A 818 -46.54 -47.48 -5.81
C ASP A 818 -46.73 -47.93 -7.28
N TRP A 819 -47.98 -47.95 -7.76
CA TRP A 819 -48.45 -48.90 -8.78
C TRP A 819 -49.21 -48.21 -9.95
N ARG A 820 -48.77 -48.45 -11.21
CA ARG A 820 -49.54 -49.11 -12.30
C ARG A 820 -48.95 -48.93 -13.72
N TYR A 821 -49.14 -49.98 -14.53
CA TYR A 821 -49.32 -50.08 -16.00
C TYR A 821 -48.79 -48.96 -16.95
N SER A 822 -48.15 -49.28 -18.08
CA SER A 822 -47.80 -50.60 -18.65
C SER A 822 -46.94 -50.54 -19.92
N ALA A 823 -46.09 -51.57 -20.09
CA ALA A 823 -45.63 -52.15 -21.37
C ALA A 823 -44.73 -51.30 -22.31
N SER A 824 -43.79 -51.88 -23.09
CA SER A 824 -43.11 -53.19 -23.00
C SER A 824 -41.93 -53.29 -24.01
N LEU A 825 -41.06 -54.30 -23.82
CA LEU A 825 -40.15 -54.94 -24.80
C LEU A 825 -38.80 -54.29 -25.17
N ARG A 826 -37.72 -54.90 -24.63
CA ARG A 826 -36.42 -55.30 -25.26
C ARG A 826 -35.52 -54.21 -25.89
N ALA A 827 -34.23 -54.07 -25.55
CA ALA A 827 -33.10 -55.03 -25.58
C ALA A 827 -32.69 -55.47 -27.01
N GLY A 828 -31.41 -55.49 -27.43
CA GLY A 828 -30.17 -55.06 -26.77
C GLY A 828 -29.01 -56.07 -26.99
N MET A 829 -27.82 -55.62 -27.42
CA MET A 829 -26.62 -56.48 -27.57
C MET A 829 -25.30 -55.68 -27.76
N HIS A 830 -24.22 -56.16 -27.10
CA HIS A 830 -22.83 -56.42 -27.57
C HIS A 830 -22.19 -55.65 -28.77
N SER A 831 -20.86 -55.45 -28.86
CA SER A 831 -19.72 -55.50 -27.90
C SER A 831 -18.38 -55.10 -28.58
N SER A 832 -17.39 -54.64 -27.79
CA SER A 832 -15.91 -54.83 -27.92
C SER A 832 -15.14 -54.60 -29.25
N VAL A 833 -14.04 -53.81 -29.19
CA VAL A 833 -12.67 -54.15 -29.72
C VAL A 833 -11.59 -53.43 -28.86
N HIS A 834 -10.37 -53.99 -28.82
CA HIS A 834 -9.11 -53.45 -28.23
C HIS A 834 -8.45 -52.34 -29.12
N LEU A 835 -7.21 -51.81 -28.97
CA LEU A 835 -5.93 -52.30 -28.40
C LEU A 835 -4.93 -51.12 -28.13
N GLU A 836 -4.10 -51.21 -27.08
CA GLU A 836 -2.69 -50.73 -26.84
C GLU A 836 -2.15 -49.36 -27.38
N GLU A 837 -1.01 -48.79 -26.99
CA GLU A 837 0.23 -49.29 -26.31
C GLU A 837 0.84 -48.27 -25.30
N ALA A 838 2.03 -48.51 -24.73
CA ALA A 838 2.54 -47.89 -23.48
C ALA A 838 3.87 -47.07 -23.60
N GLY A 839 4.22 -46.27 -22.57
CA GLY A 839 5.37 -45.33 -22.64
C GLY A 839 6.01 -44.72 -21.36
N ILE A 840 5.80 -45.30 -20.16
CA ILE A 840 6.64 -45.31 -18.92
C ILE A 840 7.51 -44.08 -18.48
N LEU A 841 7.52 -43.82 -17.15
CA LEU A 841 8.52 -43.08 -16.30
C LEU A 841 8.20 -41.59 -15.97
N ARG A 842 8.49 -41.05 -14.75
CA ARG A 842 8.52 -41.59 -13.37
C ARG A 842 8.51 -40.41 -12.37
N ALA A 843 8.26 -40.64 -11.07
CA ALA A 843 8.25 -39.60 -10.01
C ALA A 843 9.11 -40.00 -8.78
N GLY A 844 9.54 -39.02 -7.96
CA GLY A 844 10.15 -39.23 -6.63
C GLY A 844 11.22 -38.18 -6.22
N PRO A 845 11.17 -37.58 -5.01
CA PRO A 845 12.13 -36.54 -4.55
C PRO A 845 13.06 -36.93 -3.37
N GLY A 846 14.09 -36.13 -3.09
CA GLY A 846 14.92 -36.19 -1.86
C GLY A 846 16.08 -35.16 -1.84
N GLY A 847 16.46 -34.64 -0.65
CA GLY A 847 17.65 -33.79 -0.39
C GLY A 847 18.76 -34.55 0.39
N PRO A 848 19.63 -33.91 1.21
CA PRO A 848 19.71 -32.49 1.60
C PRO A 848 21.15 -31.86 1.57
N ASP A 849 21.30 -30.63 2.13
CA ASP A 849 22.48 -29.96 2.75
C ASP A 849 23.93 -30.09 2.21
N GLN A 850 24.67 -28.95 2.10
CA GLN A 850 25.63 -28.48 3.14
C GLN A 850 26.53 -27.25 2.75
N GLN A 851 26.32 -26.12 3.45
CA GLN A 851 27.24 -25.04 3.94
C GLN A 851 28.38 -24.37 3.10
N TRP A 852 28.64 -23.09 3.44
CA TRP A 852 29.72 -22.19 2.94
C TRP A 852 31.14 -22.52 3.47
N PRO A 853 32.20 -21.81 3.01
CA PRO A 853 32.70 -20.68 3.83
C PRO A 853 33.25 -19.45 3.07
N THR A 854 33.47 -18.35 3.81
CA THR A 854 34.11 -17.08 3.37
C THR A 854 35.56 -17.00 3.85
N VAL A 855 36.52 -16.51 3.04
CA VAL A 855 37.89 -16.15 3.46
C VAL A 855 38.41 -14.93 2.66
N SER A 856 39.23 -14.09 3.29
CA SER A 856 40.01 -13.01 2.65
C SER A 856 41.48 -13.07 3.12
N SER A 857 42.46 -12.83 2.24
CA SER A 857 43.81 -12.38 2.60
C SER A 857 44.67 -12.01 1.38
N ALA A 858 45.55 -11.03 1.53
CA ALA A 858 46.45 -10.48 0.50
C ALA A 858 47.80 -11.23 0.36
N THR A 859 48.56 -10.90 -0.69
CA THR A 859 50.02 -11.12 -0.87
C THR A 859 50.59 -10.06 -1.87
N PRO A 860 51.92 -9.80 -1.95
CA PRO A 860 52.41 -8.40 -1.95
C PRO A 860 53.19 -7.90 -3.19
N GLU A 861 53.73 -6.68 -3.06
CA GLU A 861 54.62 -5.92 -3.98
C GLU A 861 56.02 -6.56 -4.22
N PRO A 862 56.89 -5.95 -5.07
CA PRO A 862 57.87 -4.99 -4.51
C PRO A 862 58.31 -3.79 -5.40
N GLU A 863 58.80 -2.73 -4.74
CA GLU A 863 59.87 -1.77 -5.15
C GLU A 863 59.72 -0.89 -6.42
N ALA A 864 60.39 0.27 -6.57
CA ALA A 864 60.88 1.33 -5.65
C ALA A 864 61.44 2.50 -6.51
N GLY A 865 61.37 3.77 -6.05
CA GLY A 865 62.02 4.89 -6.75
C GLY A 865 61.61 6.29 -6.28
N GLU A 866 62.42 6.91 -5.41
CA GLU A 866 62.21 8.28 -4.90
C GLU A 866 62.88 9.35 -5.79
N VAL A 867 62.21 10.49 -6.02
CA VAL A 867 62.82 11.84 -5.91
C VAL A 867 61.75 12.84 -5.42
N SER A 868 62.12 13.72 -4.48
CA SER A 868 61.46 15.00 -4.18
C SER A 868 62.56 16.06 -3.98
N PRO A 869 62.31 17.37 -4.14
CA PRO A 869 62.09 18.21 -2.94
C PRO A 869 61.15 19.45 -3.23
N PRO A 870 61.22 20.63 -2.58
CA PRO A 870 60.33 20.88 -1.45
C PRO A 870 59.60 22.25 -1.40
N VAL A 871 58.56 22.32 -0.56
CA VAL A 871 58.12 23.46 0.29
C VAL A 871 58.35 24.90 -0.22
N GLY A 872 57.26 25.59 -0.55
CA GLY A 872 57.17 27.06 -0.60
C GLY A 872 55.83 27.54 -0.02
N ALA A 873 55.84 28.57 0.83
CA ALA A 873 54.63 29.08 1.49
C ALA A 873 54.07 30.34 0.80
N GLY A 874 52.74 30.42 0.65
CA GLY A 874 52.05 31.51 -0.06
C GLY A 874 50.72 31.91 0.62
N VAL A 875 50.68 33.12 1.14
CA VAL A 875 49.60 33.67 1.99
C VAL A 875 48.29 33.99 1.27
N ASN A 876 47.19 33.63 1.96
CA ASN A 876 46.00 34.43 2.25
C ASN A 876 45.33 35.31 1.15
N SER A 877 44.06 34.99 0.89
CA SER A 877 42.91 35.92 0.72
C SER A 877 43.01 37.11 -0.27
N ASN A 878 42.04 37.19 -1.19
CA ASN A 878 40.97 38.21 -1.07
C ASN A 878 39.78 37.97 -2.02
N SER A 879 38.57 38.17 -1.51
CA SER A 879 37.33 38.12 -2.28
C SER A 879 37.07 39.45 -3.01
N TRP A 880 36.73 39.39 -4.29
CA TRP A 880 36.23 40.55 -5.03
C TRP A 880 34.72 40.43 -5.26
N THR A 881 33.95 41.38 -4.73
CA THR A 881 32.51 41.53 -5.03
C THR A 881 32.21 42.97 -5.39
N PHE A 882 31.84 43.22 -6.65
CA PHE A 882 31.46 44.55 -7.12
C PHE A 882 29.99 44.83 -6.80
N LYS A 883 29.75 45.79 -5.89
CA LYS A 883 28.45 46.46 -5.74
C LYS A 883 28.49 47.82 -6.43
N TYR A 884 27.54 48.08 -7.32
CA TYR A 884 27.17 49.43 -7.75
C TYR A 884 25.82 49.85 -7.15
N GLY A 885 25.64 51.16 -6.95
CA GLY A 885 24.60 51.74 -6.07
C GLY A 885 23.23 52.05 -6.71
N PRO A 886 22.25 52.48 -5.89
CA PRO A 886 20.82 52.61 -6.26
C PRO A 886 20.39 54.01 -6.75
N GLY A 887 19.19 54.11 -7.35
CA GLY A 887 18.75 55.32 -8.10
C GLY A 887 17.26 55.74 -8.12
N ASN A 888 16.39 55.26 -7.23
CA ASN A 888 15.05 55.82 -6.87
C ASN A 888 13.90 55.98 -7.93
N PRO A 889 12.62 56.17 -7.50
CA PRO A 889 11.45 55.74 -8.29
C PRO A 889 10.25 56.74 -8.39
N LYS A 890 9.14 56.28 -9.02
CA LYS A 890 7.73 56.71 -8.81
C LYS A 890 6.85 55.43 -8.88
N GLN A 891 5.98 55.08 -7.91
CA GLN A 891 4.64 55.65 -7.59
C GLN A 891 3.68 55.63 -8.81
N SER A 892 2.43 55.14 -8.73
CA SER A 892 1.58 54.60 -7.63
C SER A 892 0.49 53.68 -8.25
N GLY A 893 -0.26 52.81 -7.56
CA GLY A 893 -0.72 52.78 -6.17
C GLY A 893 -1.36 51.42 -5.76
N PRO A 894 -2.14 51.34 -4.66
CA PRO A 894 -2.20 50.12 -3.83
C PRO A 894 -3.57 49.39 -3.77
N GLY A 895 -3.55 48.12 -3.34
CA GLY A 895 -4.73 47.49 -2.72
C GLY A 895 -4.85 45.97 -2.74
N GLU A 896 -4.00 45.22 -2.03
CA GLU A 896 -4.35 43.90 -1.45
C GLU A 896 -3.32 43.45 -0.38
N LEU A 897 -3.71 42.56 0.55
CA LEU A 897 -2.92 42.09 1.70
C LEU A 897 -2.68 40.56 1.62
N PRO A 898 -1.52 40.05 2.08
CA PRO A 898 -1.18 38.63 1.95
C PRO A 898 -1.70 37.76 3.12
N ASP A 899 -2.82 37.08 2.93
CA ASP A 899 -3.36 36.11 3.90
C ASP A 899 -2.70 34.71 3.80
N LYS A 900 -1.58 34.53 4.52
CA LYS A 900 -1.24 33.28 5.24
C LYS A 900 0.04 33.41 6.07
N PHE A 901 -0.06 33.04 7.36
CA PHE A 901 1.08 32.79 8.23
C PHE A 901 1.25 31.26 8.40
N ILE A 902 2.47 30.74 8.30
CA ILE A 902 2.77 29.33 8.55
C ILE A 902 3.38 29.19 9.94
N ILE A 903 2.80 28.31 10.77
CA ILE A 903 3.37 27.90 12.06
C ILE A 903 4.00 26.51 11.88
N PRO A 904 5.32 26.33 12.03
CA PRO A 904 5.94 25.01 11.99
C PRO A 904 5.44 24.12 13.15
N GLY A 905 5.06 22.88 12.85
CA GLY A 905 4.81 21.84 13.86
C GLY A 905 3.35 21.56 14.26
N SER A 906 2.36 21.98 13.47
CA SER A 906 0.93 21.61 13.69
C SER A 906 0.24 21.22 12.38
N PRO A 907 -0.57 20.14 12.35
CA PRO A 907 -1.31 19.71 11.15
C PRO A 907 -2.66 20.43 10.95
N ALA A 908 -3.03 21.40 11.81
CA ALA A 908 -4.34 22.05 11.77
C ALA A 908 -4.39 23.24 10.79
N ILE A 909 -5.09 23.07 9.66
CA ILE A 909 -5.37 24.17 8.72
C ILE A 909 -6.70 24.84 9.09
N ILE A 910 -6.65 26.10 9.49
CA ILE A 910 -7.84 26.96 9.62
C ILE A 910 -8.00 27.76 8.34
N SER A 911 -9.17 27.64 7.70
CA SER A 911 -9.54 28.38 6.49
C SER A 911 -10.71 29.31 6.80
N ILE A 912 -10.51 30.61 6.66
CA ILE A 912 -11.56 31.63 6.79
C ILE A 912 -11.84 32.15 5.38
N ARG A 913 -13.00 31.78 4.80
CA ARG A 913 -13.54 32.47 3.61
C ARG A 913 -14.29 33.72 4.05
N GLN A 914 -13.95 34.87 3.49
CA GLN A 914 -14.83 36.03 3.44
C GLN A 914 -15.55 36.02 2.08
N GLU A 915 -16.88 36.06 2.08
CA GLU A 915 -17.69 36.27 0.89
C GLU A 915 -18.16 37.74 0.83
N PRO A 916 -18.00 38.45 -0.30
CA PRO A 916 -18.57 39.78 -0.48
C PRO A 916 -20.08 39.71 -0.77
N THR A 917 -20.83 40.65 -0.21
CA THR A 917 -22.30 40.69 -0.26
C THR A 917 -22.88 41.31 -1.55
N ASN A 918 -24.14 40.94 -1.85
CA ASN A 918 -25.00 41.28 -3.01
C ASN A 918 -25.02 40.20 -4.11
N SER A 919 -26.16 39.79 -4.67
CA SER A 919 -27.56 40.25 -4.49
C SER A 919 -28.60 39.17 -4.84
N GLN A 920 -29.76 39.19 -4.15
CA GLN A 920 -31.07 38.61 -4.53
C GLN A 920 -31.06 37.19 -5.16
N ILE A 921 -31.36 36.12 -4.42
CA ILE A 921 -32.73 35.72 -4.03
C ILE A 921 -33.70 35.65 -5.22
N ASP A 922 -33.98 34.44 -5.69
CA ASP A 922 -35.35 33.91 -5.68
C ASP A 922 -35.36 32.38 -5.46
N LYS A 923 -36.51 31.79 -5.13
CA LYS A 923 -36.67 30.37 -4.75
C LYS A 923 -37.80 29.66 -5.49
N SER A 924 -37.45 28.71 -6.36
CA SER A 924 -38.30 27.61 -6.84
C SER A 924 -37.52 26.78 -7.87
N ASP A 925 -37.72 25.50 -8.10
CA ASP A 925 -38.23 24.34 -7.36
C ASP A 925 -38.37 23.22 -8.43
N PHE A 926 -38.16 21.97 -8.03
CA PHE A 926 -38.47 20.74 -8.80
C PHE A 926 -37.74 20.37 -10.12
N ILE A 927 -37.61 19.05 -10.26
CA ILE A 927 -36.88 18.30 -11.29
C ILE A 927 -37.85 17.81 -12.37
N THR A 928 -37.42 17.72 -13.64
CA THR A 928 -37.92 16.65 -14.54
C THR A 928 -36.89 16.27 -15.59
N PHE A 929 -36.54 14.98 -15.69
CA PHE A 929 -35.78 14.43 -16.81
C PHE A 929 -36.68 14.21 -18.03
N GLY A 930 -36.14 14.45 -19.23
CA GLY A 930 -36.84 14.18 -20.49
C GLY A 930 -35.89 13.77 -21.60
N LYS A 931 -35.71 12.45 -21.82
CA LYS A 931 -34.95 11.93 -22.97
C LYS A 931 -35.65 12.31 -24.28
N LYS A 932 -34.87 12.75 -25.27
CA LYS A 932 -35.24 12.60 -26.69
C LYS A 932 -34.00 12.49 -27.57
N GLU A 933 -33.93 11.43 -28.36
CA GLU A 933 -32.97 11.30 -29.45
C GLU A 933 -33.36 12.25 -30.59
N GLU A 934 -32.38 12.84 -31.29
CA GLU A 934 -32.54 13.06 -32.73
C GLU A 934 -31.21 13.03 -33.47
N THR A 935 -31.10 12.16 -34.48
CA THR A 935 -29.93 12.06 -35.36
C THR A 935 -30.22 12.69 -36.72
N LYS A 936 -29.46 13.73 -37.13
CA LYS A 936 -29.33 14.14 -38.54
C LYS A 936 -28.08 14.97 -38.85
N LYS A 937 -27.65 14.88 -40.11
CA LYS A 937 -26.40 15.46 -40.66
C LYS A 937 -26.65 16.77 -41.45
N LYS A 938 -25.55 17.51 -41.68
CA LYS A 938 -25.17 18.33 -42.86
C LYS A 938 -25.31 19.88 -42.85
N LYS A 939 -24.24 20.48 -43.42
CA LYS A 939 -24.13 21.72 -44.25
C LYS A 939 -24.01 23.12 -43.60
N LYS A 940 -22.76 23.44 -43.21
CA LYS A 940 -21.82 24.34 -43.93
C LYS A 940 -22.43 25.54 -44.74
N LYS A 941 -22.02 26.77 -44.42
CA LYS A 941 -22.28 28.01 -45.19
C LYS A 941 -20.94 28.67 -45.62
N LYS A 942 -20.89 29.42 -46.72
CA LYS A 942 -19.66 29.94 -47.38
C LYS A 942 -19.91 31.24 -48.18
N LYS A 943 -18.95 32.19 -48.17
CA LYS A 943 -18.70 33.28 -49.15
C LYS A 943 -17.21 33.69 -49.00
N GLY A 944 -16.40 34.05 -50.02
CA GLY A 944 -16.54 34.13 -51.49
C GLY A 944 -15.31 34.89 -52.10
N ASN A 945 -15.04 35.00 -53.42
CA ASN A 945 -15.55 34.30 -54.63
C ASN A 945 -14.76 34.68 -55.92
N LYS A 946 -13.85 33.83 -56.44
CA LYS A 946 -13.26 33.76 -57.83
C LYS A 946 -12.61 32.36 -58.04
N THR A 947 -12.20 31.74 -59.17
CA THR A 947 -11.70 32.07 -60.55
C THR A 947 -10.21 32.53 -60.66
N GLN A 948 -9.38 32.13 -61.65
CA GLN A 948 -9.63 31.41 -62.92
C GLN A 948 -8.59 30.32 -63.34
N GLU A 949 -7.73 30.53 -64.37
CA GLU A 949 -7.02 29.49 -65.18
C GLU A 949 -5.57 29.95 -65.55
N LYS A 950 -4.59 29.12 -66.00
CA LYS A 950 -4.60 28.16 -67.14
C LYS A 950 -3.33 27.24 -67.19
N LYS A 951 -3.41 26.16 -68.00
CA LYS A 951 -2.39 25.18 -68.51
C LYS A 951 -0.90 25.58 -68.49
N GLU A 952 0.10 24.69 -68.40
CA GLU A 952 0.42 23.41 -69.11
C GLU A 952 1.59 22.70 -68.35
N LYS A 953 2.11 21.47 -68.56
CA LYS A 953 1.70 20.10 -69.00
C LYS A 953 3.02 19.32 -69.27
N GLY A 954 3.31 18.21 -68.59
CA GLY A 954 4.50 17.37 -68.86
C GLY A 954 4.60 16.11 -67.99
N ASN A 955 5.07 14.99 -68.57
CA ASN A 955 5.36 13.70 -67.89
C ASN A 955 6.88 13.64 -67.54
N SER A 956 7.48 12.61 -66.90
CA SER A 956 7.11 11.19 -66.71
C SER A 956 7.89 10.43 -65.60
N THR A 957 7.18 9.55 -64.87
CA THR A 957 7.55 8.19 -64.39
C THR A 957 8.74 7.87 -63.46
N THR A 958 8.51 6.79 -62.67
CA THR A 958 9.42 5.75 -62.11
C THR A 958 10.33 6.04 -60.91
N ASP A 959 9.86 5.62 -59.74
CA ASP A 959 10.41 4.57 -58.86
C ASP A 959 11.94 4.44 -58.68
N ASN A 960 12.42 4.56 -57.42
CA ASN A 960 12.84 3.39 -56.63
C ASN A 960 13.23 3.69 -55.15
N SER A 961 13.15 2.62 -54.34
CA SER A 961 13.90 2.31 -53.11
C SER A 961 14.11 3.36 -52.00
N ASP A 962 13.42 3.14 -50.88
CA ASP A 962 14.01 2.82 -49.56
C ASP A 962 15.30 3.55 -49.09
N GLN A 963 15.11 4.57 -48.23
CA GLN A 963 15.78 4.67 -46.92
C GLN A 963 14.99 5.56 -45.96
#